data_AF-A0A6P1M371-F1
#
_entry.id   AF-A0A6P1M371-F1
#
_cell.length_a   1.000
_cell.length_b   1.000
_cell.length_c   1.000
_cell.angle_alpha   90.00
_cell.angle_beta   90.00
_cell.angle_gamma   90.00
#
_symmetry.space_group_name_H-M   'P 1'
#
loop_
_entity.id
_entity.type
_entity.pdbx_description
1 polymer ?
#
loop_
_entity_poly.entity_id
_entity_poly.type
_entity_poly.pdbx_seq_one_letter_code
_entity_poly.pdbx_strand_id
1 'polypeptide(L)'
;MQKQDTDLFLSIYRNMLASRKADAVQEDAAQRGEAFFYIPSSGHEAMAALAPHLTEADWLHCHYRDRALMLARGVTLTDVLLDLLGKSGSPSEGRRMPAFANSHALRLLSAPTCVANNALQAVGVAQAVKAKGEIVYCGIGDGGTQEGEYLEAIAEAVRSELPVLFVVQNNKYALSTLSKGRTFFSRPDGDADEFYGIPILRCDGTNAVETHAVFGEAVSKVRKNQPQIVVMDVERLMSHTNADDHSLYRSAEDIREMLENSDPILILAEKLIEAGIPEDELKKIEHEINHELDEAFTAARKAPICQTELHAKKPIVSGKEEQRADGDALTMIEAMRSVIRARLDSDPDAYFYGEDIEDPKGDVFGLTRGVGKDFPKQVVNSPLSEATIVGAAIGQSLTGKKPVACIQFVDFMLPAFNQIAAELGAMWWRTNGQWECPVTVMAICGGYRPGLGPYHAQTFDATFAHIPGLDVLMPSTAADAAGLLNASFESGRPTIFLFPKNLINDRSVCCADNAAEQFVPIGKARVTRPGKDLTIVSWGSTMPLCEKTADALEEAGAFAELIDLRSLSPWDQETVLSSAQKTGKLLVVHEDNHTCGLGGEILATVAEKTDGIKMARVARADTYIPYHFESQIDVLPSFKSVLTQAAELTGYSLEWQKPVEEAEGMVTVNAIGSSPSDKTVTITELQVEAGQAVQAGDILASVEADKATMEISTPVDGIVEELLLEEGDSVDVGTPLARIKTEETDLIKKPVTSENPGTPILEKLFSADIPSIEKTVSEVRKPILLSSISTVLGARKIVNEDLVNPNDEWDSAAIQKRTGIETRYWIDGTQDVTSMAVQAVRDLLAKERLEPSDIDALVCSTGTPTAMTPSLACRVLRALSPEKGELLMQAHDVNAACSGYMYALQNAVDILRDDPSKKVIVITAETLSPMINHDDPKTSVLFGDAATASLLSCEPRQGNINALVNRPVLSAKGVADKVLYVPNMGSEEKIAMEGLTVFKVAVKKMIDMLSKACADRGIAVDELDQIVPHQANERIIEAIRKTIKYPPEKMFNHICKYANTSSNTIPFALTELMPQLEKDARVGLTAFGGGFTFGAAVIEKQ
;
A
#
# COMPACT_ATOMS: atom_id res chain seq x y z
N MET A 1 -18.75 58.79 -29.34
CA MET A 1 -17.70 58.12 -30.13
C MET A 1 -16.97 59.17 -30.95
N GLN A 2 -15.63 59.20 -30.94
CA GLN A 2 -14.88 60.13 -31.79
C GLN A 2 -14.68 59.50 -33.18
N LYS A 3 -14.60 60.31 -34.25
CA LYS A 3 -14.46 59.82 -35.62
C LYS A 3 -13.20 58.96 -35.84
N GLN A 4 -12.18 59.11 -35.00
CA GLN A 4 -10.93 58.34 -35.08
C GLN A 4 -11.04 56.91 -34.53
N ASP A 5 -12.11 56.59 -33.80
CA ASP A 5 -12.31 55.27 -33.17
C ASP A 5 -13.23 54.35 -34.00
N THR A 6 -13.67 54.78 -35.19
CA THR A 6 -14.70 54.07 -35.97
C THR A 6 -14.24 52.68 -36.42
N ASP A 7 -12.98 52.51 -36.83
CA ASP A 7 -12.45 51.22 -37.28
C ASP A 7 -12.43 50.19 -36.14
N LEU A 8 -12.09 50.64 -34.93
CA LEU A 8 -12.12 49.84 -33.71
C LEU A 8 -13.55 49.36 -33.42
N PHE A 9 -14.53 50.29 -33.43
CA PHE A 9 -15.91 49.95 -33.13
C PHE A 9 -16.60 49.17 -34.26
N LEU A 10 -16.15 49.28 -35.51
CA LEU A 10 -16.56 48.38 -36.60
C LEU A 10 -16.10 46.95 -36.37
N SER A 11 -14.86 46.76 -35.90
CA SER A 11 -14.35 45.43 -35.53
C SER A 11 -15.10 44.84 -34.33
N ILE A 12 -15.42 45.65 -33.31
CA ILE A 12 -16.26 45.23 -32.18
C ILE A 12 -17.67 44.85 -32.69
N TYR A 13 -18.29 45.72 -33.50
CA TYR A 13 -19.61 45.50 -34.08
C TYR A 13 -19.69 44.18 -34.87
N ARG A 14 -18.67 43.88 -35.69
CA ARG A 14 -18.59 42.61 -36.44
C ARG A 14 -18.69 41.40 -35.51
N ASN A 15 -17.90 41.36 -34.43
CA ASN A 15 -17.90 40.24 -33.49
C ASN A 15 -19.22 40.14 -32.70
N MET A 16 -19.81 41.27 -32.34
CA MET A 16 -21.13 41.33 -31.72
C MET A 16 -22.19 40.72 -32.65
N LEU A 17 -22.23 41.17 -33.90
CA LEU A 17 -23.18 40.71 -34.90
C LEU A 17 -22.98 39.22 -35.24
N ALA A 18 -21.73 38.77 -35.35
CA ALA A 18 -21.41 37.36 -35.57
C ALA A 18 -21.93 36.46 -34.44
N SER A 19 -21.80 36.91 -33.19
CA SER A 19 -22.39 36.21 -32.04
C SER A 19 -23.92 36.14 -32.16
N ARG A 20 -24.61 37.25 -32.43
CA ARG A 20 -26.08 37.25 -32.58
C ARG A 20 -26.57 36.36 -33.72
N LYS A 21 -25.90 36.41 -34.87
CA LYS A 21 -26.27 35.58 -36.02
C LYS A 21 -26.00 34.10 -35.77
N ALA A 22 -24.96 33.76 -35.00
CA ALA A 22 -24.74 32.40 -34.55
C ALA A 22 -25.88 31.87 -33.66
N ASP A 23 -26.48 32.69 -32.79
CA ASP A 23 -27.68 32.29 -32.03
C ASP A 23 -28.84 31.90 -32.95
N ALA A 24 -29.10 32.69 -33.99
CA ALA A 24 -30.17 32.39 -34.94
C ALA A 24 -29.94 31.06 -35.69
N VAL A 25 -28.69 30.77 -36.07
CA VAL A 25 -28.33 29.48 -36.71
C VAL A 25 -28.47 28.32 -35.72
N GLN A 26 -28.08 28.50 -34.46
CA GLN A 26 -28.23 27.49 -33.41
C GLN A 26 -29.71 27.18 -33.11
N GLU A 27 -30.53 28.22 -33.03
CA GLU A 27 -31.98 28.10 -32.87
C GLU A 27 -32.63 27.35 -34.03
N ASP A 28 -32.34 27.75 -35.26
CA ASP A 28 -32.86 27.13 -36.46
C ASP A 28 -32.40 25.65 -36.58
N ALA A 29 -31.14 25.35 -36.24
CA ALA A 29 -30.65 23.97 -36.13
C ALA A 29 -31.40 23.15 -35.07
N ALA A 30 -31.70 23.74 -33.91
CA ALA A 30 -32.46 23.09 -32.86
C ALA A 30 -33.93 22.85 -33.28
N GLN A 31 -34.57 23.82 -33.92
CA GLN A 31 -35.94 23.70 -34.45
C GLN A 31 -36.05 22.64 -35.55
N ARG A 32 -34.98 22.41 -36.33
CA ARG A 32 -34.87 21.29 -37.28
C ARG A 32 -34.56 19.93 -36.65
N GLY A 33 -34.24 19.89 -35.35
CA GLY A 33 -33.80 18.67 -34.66
C GLY A 33 -32.37 18.23 -35.02
N GLU A 34 -31.54 19.15 -35.55
CA GLU A 34 -30.13 18.89 -35.87
C GLU A 34 -29.20 19.16 -34.67
N ALA A 35 -29.63 20.03 -33.75
CA ALA A 35 -28.97 20.29 -32.47
C ALA A 35 -29.95 20.03 -31.31
N PHE A 36 -29.45 19.51 -30.19
CA PHE A 36 -30.29 19.20 -29.03
C PHE A 36 -30.39 20.35 -28.02
N PHE A 37 -29.33 21.14 -27.90
CA PHE A 37 -29.19 22.14 -26.86
C PHE A 37 -28.33 23.31 -27.34
N TYR A 38 -28.69 24.54 -26.98
CA TYR A 38 -27.85 25.71 -27.16
C TYR A 38 -28.13 26.78 -26.10
N ILE A 39 -27.13 27.64 -25.88
CA ILE A 39 -27.20 28.72 -24.89
C ILE A 39 -27.04 30.05 -25.62
N PRO A 40 -28.10 30.87 -25.75
CA PRO A 40 -27.99 32.16 -26.39
C PRO A 40 -27.00 33.08 -25.68
N SER A 41 -26.21 33.85 -26.45
CA SER A 41 -25.42 34.97 -25.92
C SER A 41 -26.06 36.33 -26.20
N SER A 42 -27.26 36.33 -26.80
CA SER A 42 -27.98 37.54 -27.19
C SER A 42 -28.24 38.48 -26.00
N GLY A 43 -27.77 39.72 -26.14
CA GLY A 43 -27.75 40.79 -25.15
C GLY A 43 -26.44 40.96 -24.36
N HIS A 44 -25.53 39.99 -24.46
CA HIS A 44 -24.21 40.01 -23.81
C HIS A 44 -23.07 40.46 -24.77
N GLU A 45 -23.40 40.90 -25.99
CA GLU A 45 -22.43 41.03 -27.07
C GLU A 45 -21.35 42.10 -26.83
N ALA A 46 -21.65 43.12 -26.02
CA ALA A 46 -20.69 44.18 -25.69
C ALA A 46 -19.42 43.66 -24.98
N MET A 47 -19.39 42.40 -24.52
CA MET A 47 -18.16 41.74 -24.05
C MET A 47 -17.03 41.75 -25.10
N ALA A 48 -17.32 41.85 -26.40
CA ALA A 48 -16.31 42.06 -27.44
C ALA A 48 -15.45 43.32 -27.21
N ALA A 49 -15.97 44.32 -26.49
CA ALA A 49 -15.28 45.56 -26.17
C ALA A 49 -14.08 45.40 -25.20
N LEU A 50 -13.95 44.23 -24.54
CA LEU A 50 -12.80 43.90 -23.71
C LEU A 50 -11.56 43.54 -24.54
N ALA A 51 -11.75 42.83 -25.66
CA ALA A 51 -10.66 42.27 -26.48
C ALA A 51 -9.57 43.27 -26.88
N PRO A 52 -9.86 44.53 -27.26
CA PRO A 52 -8.83 45.53 -27.60
C PRO A 52 -7.87 45.90 -26.46
N HIS A 53 -8.24 45.61 -25.21
CA HIS A 53 -7.40 45.86 -24.03
C HIS A 53 -6.54 44.64 -23.64
N LEU A 54 -6.78 43.50 -24.28
CA LEU A 54 -6.07 42.24 -24.04
C LEU A 54 -4.91 42.08 -25.02
N THR A 55 -3.95 41.26 -24.61
CA THR A 55 -2.77 40.81 -25.36
C THR A 55 -2.84 39.31 -25.57
N GLU A 56 -2.05 38.75 -26.48
CA GLU A 56 -1.93 37.29 -26.67
C GLU A 56 -1.46 36.55 -25.41
N ALA A 57 -0.82 37.25 -24.46
CA ALA A 57 -0.34 36.68 -23.22
C ALA A 57 -1.41 36.59 -22.11
N ASP A 58 -2.61 37.12 -22.30
CA ASP A 58 -3.65 37.08 -21.26
C ASP A 58 -4.45 35.79 -21.23
N TRP A 59 -4.90 35.46 -20.03
CA TRP A 59 -5.60 34.23 -19.72
C TRP A 59 -7.08 34.51 -19.48
N LEU A 60 -7.96 33.73 -20.11
CA LEU A 60 -9.41 34.00 -20.06
C LEU A 60 -10.16 32.76 -19.56
N HIS A 61 -10.74 32.89 -18.37
CA HIS A 61 -11.82 32.04 -17.90
C HIS A 61 -13.15 32.69 -18.29
N CYS A 62 -13.63 32.36 -19.48
CA CYS A 62 -14.86 32.93 -20.02
C CYS A 62 -16.12 32.36 -19.37
N HIS A 63 -17.14 33.21 -19.24
CA HIS A 63 -18.52 32.80 -19.04
C HIS A 63 -19.08 32.18 -20.33
N TYR A 64 -20.03 31.26 -20.23
CA TYR A 64 -20.63 30.61 -21.41
C TYR A 64 -21.43 31.58 -22.31
N ARG A 65 -21.66 32.84 -21.88
CA ARG A 65 -22.25 33.90 -22.72
C ARG A 65 -21.23 34.84 -23.37
N ASP A 66 -19.93 34.60 -23.17
CA ASP A 66 -18.85 35.43 -23.72
C ASP A 66 -18.56 35.18 -25.21
N ARG A 67 -19.48 34.60 -25.99
CA ARG A 67 -19.18 34.22 -27.38
C ARG A 67 -18.63 35.39 -28.20
N ALA A 68 -19.14 36.61 -28.01
CA ALA A 68 -18.64 37.80 -28.71
C ALA A 68 -17.17 38.13 -28.35
N LEU A 69 -16.77 37.95 -27.08
CA LEU A 69 -15.37 38.08 -26.64
C LEU A 69 -14.51 36.93 -27.20
N MET A 70 -15.01 35.69 -27.18
CA MET A 70 -14.32 34.54 -27.75
C MET A 70 -14.04 34.70 -29.26
N LEU A 71 -15.03 35.19 -30.02
CA LEU A 71 -14.87 35.50 -31.44
C LEU A 71 -13.83 36.61 -31.66
N ALA A 72 -13.92 37.70 -30.87
CA ALA A 72 -12.94 38.79 -30.92
C ALA A 72 -11.52 38.34 -30.55
N ARG A 73 -11.40 37.27 -29.75
CA ARG A 73 -10.12 36.65 -29.37
C ARG A 73 -9.58 35.68 -30.42
N GLY A 74 -10.40 35.22 -31.36
CA GLY A 74 -10.00 34.36 -32.47
C GLY A 74 -10.63 32.97 -32.50
N VAL A 75 -11.62 32.67 -31.64
CA VAL A 75 -12.46 31.48 -31.83
C VAL A 75 -13.23 31.64 -33.13
N THR A 76 -13.29 30.59 -33.95
CA THR A 76 -13.97 30.66 -35.25
C THR A 76 -15.44 30.27 -35.14
N LEU A 77 -16.26 30.72 -36.09
CA LEU A 77 -17.65 30.25 -36.22
C LEU A 77 -17.72 28.74 -36.51
N THR A 78 -16.68 28.16 -37.13
CA THR A 78 -16.59 26.72 -37.33
C THR A 78 -16.43 26.00 -36.00
N ASP A 79 -15.58 26.49 -35.08
CA ASP A 79 -15.42 25.90 -33.74
C ASP A 79 -16.75 25.91 -32.98
N VAL A 80 -17.47 27.03 -33.03
CA VAL A 80 -18.79 27.19 -32.40
C VAL A 80 -19.80 26.17 -32.92
N LEU A 81 -19.83 25.93 -34.23
CA LEU A 81 -20.82 25.04 -34.85
C LEU A 81 -20.41 23.55 -34.79
N LEU A 82 -19.11 23.25 -34.73
CA LEU A 82 -18.63 21.91 -34.41
C LEU A 82 -19.00 21.50 -32.97
N ASP A 83 -18.85 22.43 -32.02
CA ASP A 83 -19.24 22.23 -30.62
C ASP A 83 -20.76 22.06 -30.48
N LEU A 84 -21.56 22.89 -31.18
CA LEU A 84 -23.04 22.75 -31.25
C LEU A 84 -23.49 21.36 -31.66
N LEU A 85 -22.86 20.80 -32.70
CA LEU A 85 -23.27 19.53 -33.30
C LEU A 85 -22.55 18.32 -32.67
N GLY A 86 -21.66 18.53 -31.69
CA GLY A 86 -20.88 17.45 -31.07
C GLY A 86 -20.01 16.69 -32.08
N LYS A 87 -19.32 17.42 -32.97
CA LYS A 87 -18.56 16.86 -34.09
C LYS A 87 -17.06 16.84 -33.84
N SER A 88 -16.37 15.95 -34.54
CA SER A 88 -14.91 15.83 -34.42
C SER A 88 -14.23 17.08 -34.97
N GLY A 89 -13.12 17.48 -34.35
CA GLY A 89 -12.49 18.78 -34.53
C GLY A 89 -13.02 19.86 -33.59
N SER A 90 -14.09 19.61 -32.83
CA SER A 90 -14.49 20.50 -31.73
C SER A 90 -13.46 20.46 -30.59
N PRO A 91 -13.25 21.55 -29.83
CA PRO A 91 -12.28 21.58 -28.73
C PRO A 91 -12.48 20.54 -27.63
N SER A 92 -13.67 19.93 -27.55
CA SER A 92 -14.00 18.90 -26.56
C SER A 92 -14.18 17.50 -27.18
N GLU A 93 -14.09 17.35 -28.51
CA GLU A 93 -14.49 16.13 -29.23
C GLU A 93 -15.87 15.61 -28.77
N GLY A 94 -16.84 16.51 -28.61
CA GLY A 94 -18.22 16.18 -28.21
C GLY A 94 -18.39 15.70 -26.77
N ARG A 95 -17.40 15.89 -25.89
CA ARG A 95 -17.45 15.46 -24.48
C ARG A 95 -18.16 16.43 -23.54
N ARG A 96 -18.51 17.62 -24.02
CA ARG A 96 -19.18 18.67 -23.24
C ARG A 96 -20.40 19.22 -23.96
N MET A 97 -21.24 19.92 -23.19
CA MET A 97 -22.30 20.74 -23.75
C MET A 97 -21.72 21.88 -24.60
N PRO A 98 -22.46 22.37 -25.61
CA PRO A 98 -22.01 23.48 -26.42
C PRO A 98 -21.92 24.79 -25.63
N ALA A 99 -21.17 25.76 -26.17
CA ALA A 99 -20.92 27.11 -25.64
C ALA A 99 -19.78 27.23 -24.60
N PHE A 100 -19.09 26.14 -24.28
CA PHE A 100 -18.00 26.14 -23.28
C PHE A 100 -16.60 26.15 -23.93
N ALA A 101 -16.40 26.84 -25.06
CA ALA A 101 -15.16 26.75 -25.85
C ALA A 101 -13.86 26.87 -25.01
N ASN A 102 -12.82 26.14 -25.41
CA ASN A 102 -11.48 26.21 -24.82
C ASN A 102 -10.44 26.18 -25.95
N SER A 103 -9.27 26.78 -25.71
CA SER A 103 -8.17 26.80 -26.68
C SER A 103 -6.86 27.12 -25.99
N HIS A 104 -5.92 26.17 -26.01
CA HIS A 104 -4.57 26.40 -25.52
C HIS A 104 -3.86 27.52 -26.30
N ALA A 105 -4.06 27.58 -27.63
CA ALA A 105 -3.43 28.58 -28.49
C ALA A 105 -3.88 30.02 -28.18
N LEU A 106 -5.12 30.19 -27.73
CA LEU A 106 -5.71 31.50 -27.40
C LEU A 106 -5.69 31.81 -25.90
N ARG A 107 -5.13 30.92 -25.07
CA ARG A 107 -5.20 30.94 -23.59
C ARG A 107 -6.65 31.06 -23.07
N LEU A 108 -7.58 30.41 -23.76
CA LEU A 108 -8.97 30.25 -23.34
C LEU A 108 -9.07 28.97 -22.53
N LEU A 109 -9.19 29.12 -21.21
CA LEU A 109 -9.25 27.98 -20.30
C LEU A 109 -10.63 27.31 -20.37
N SER A 110 -10.69 26.05 -19.96
CA SER A 110 -11.97 25.32 -19.93
C SER A 110 -12.94 25.95 -18.93
N ALA A 111 -14.03 26.53 -19.43
CA ALA A 111 -15.15 26.94 -18.60
C ALA A 111 -15.92 25.71 -18.09
N PRO A 112 -16.25 25.64 -16.79
CA PRO A 112 -17.03 24.56 -16.21
C PRO A 112 -18.54 24.80 -16.31
N THR A 113 -19.31 23.72 -16.37
CA THR A 113 -20.79 23.79 -16.26
C THR A 113 -21.21 24.13 -14.83
N CYS A 114 -20.49 23.61 -13.84
CA CYS A 114 -20.61 24.06 -12.45
C CYS A 114 -20.09 25.50 -12.37
N VAL A 115 -21.02 26.45 -12.32
CA VAL A 115 -20.71 27.88 -12.34
C VAL A 115 -19.80 28.25 -11.16
N ALA A 116 -19.00 29.30 -11.33
CA ALA A 116 -18.02 29.80 -10.35
C ALA A 116 -16.79 28.93 -10.07
N ASN A 117 -16.78 27.62 -10.35
CA ASN A 117 -15.63 26.74 -10.06
C ASN A 117 -14.30 27.25 -10.68
N ASN A 118 -14.37 27.94 -11.82
CA ASN A 118 -13.21 28.51 -12.50
C ASN A 118 -12.60 29.73 -11.80
N ALA A 119 -13.29 30.35 -10.83
CA ALA A 119 -12.81 31.56 -10.17
C ALA A 119 -11.54 31.31 -9.34
N LEU A 120 -11.50 30.20 -8.60
CA LEU A 120 -10.30 29.79 -7.85
C LEU A 120 -9.16 29.34 -8.79
N GLN A 121 -9.50 28.76 -9.94
CA GLN A 121 -8.52 28.45 -10.98
C GLN A 121 -7.92 29.75 -11.57
N ALA A 122 -8.74 30.77 -11.80
CA ALA A 122 -8.27 32.08 -12.28
C ALA A 122 -7.27 32.71 -11.30
N VAL A 123 -7.52 32.58 -10.00
CA VAL A 123 -6.60 32.97 -8.94
C VAL A 123 -5.28 32.20 -9.02
N GLY A 124 -5.33 30.88 -9.19
CA GLY A 124 -4.13 30.05 -9.37
C GLY A 124 -3.29 30.44 -10.59
N VAL A 125 -3.94 30.68 -11.73
CA VAL A 125 -3.27 31.20 -12.93
C VAL A 125 -2.63 32.56 -12.62
N ALA A 126 -3.36 33.45 -11.94
CA ALA A 126 -2.89 34.78 -11.59
C ALA A 126 -1.68 34.76 -10.66
N GLN A 127 -1.62 33.82 -9.71
CA GLN A 127 -0.43 33.59 -8.87
C GLN A 127 0.79 33.24 -9.73
N ALA A 128 0.65 32.34 -10.71
CA ALA A 128 1.74 31.90 -11.56
C ALA A 128 2.23 32.98 -12.55
N VAL A 129 1.38 33.96 -12.90
CA VAL A 129 1.70 34.98 -13.90
C VAL A 129 1.87 36.40 -13.34
N LYS A 130 1.68 36.60 -12.04
CA LYS A 130 1.77 37.90 -11.34
C LYS A 130 3.03 38.70 -11.71
N ALA A 131 4.17 38.03 -11.82
CA ALA A 131 5.46 38.68 -12.14
C ALA A 131 5.67 38.97 -13.64
N LYS A 132 4.79 38.50 -14.52
CA LYS A 132 4.93 38.58 -15.98
C LYS A 132 4.22 39.78 -16.61
N GLY A 133 3.42 40.51 -15.82
CA GLY A 133 2.57 41.60 -16.33
C GLY A 133 1.38 41.11 -17.18
N GLU A 134 1.10 39.81 -17.16
CA GLU A 134 -0.09 39.17 -17.75
C GLU A 134 -1.30 39.39 -16.83
N ILE A 135 -2.53 39.37 -17.37
CA ILE A 135 -3.76 39.42 -16.54
C ILE A 135 -4.57 38.15 -16.74
N VAL A 136 -5.46 37.90 -15.78
CA VAL A 136 -6.45 36.84 -15.83
C VAL A 136 -7.84 37.45 -15.82
N TYR A 137 -8.61 37.17 -16.87
CA TYR A 137 -10.03 37.49 -16.93
C TYR A 137 -10.85 36.35 -16.32
N CYS A 138 -11.79 36.68 -15.44
CA CYS A 138 -12.76 35.76 -14.86
C CYS A 138 -14.18 36.29 -15.10
N GLY A 139 -14.85 35.75 -16.11
CA GLY A 139 -16.23 36.06 -16.45
C GLY A 139 -17.23 35.21 -15.66
N ILE A 140 -18.31 35.82 -15.18
CA ILE A 140 -19.39 35.12 -14.48
C ILE A 140 -20.74 35.81 -14.70
N GLY A 141 -21.85 35.06 -14.62
CA GLY A 141 -23.18 35.64 -14.52
C GLY A 141 -23.49 36.10 -13.08
N ASP A 142 -24.37 37.08 -12.92
CA ASP A 142 -24.89 37.55 -11.62
C ASP A 142 -25.30 36.42 -10.66
N GLY A 143 -26.03 35.42 -11.14
CA GLY A 143 -26.45 34.28 -10.33
C GLY A 143 -25.28 33.51 -9.69
N GLY A 144 -24.20 33.30 -10.46
CA GLY A 144 -23.02 32.54 -10.02
C GLY A 144 -22.17 33.27 -8.96
N THR A 145 -22.39 34.57 -8.77
CA THR A 145 -21.67 35.35 -7.74
C THR A 145 -22.05 34.98 -6.30
N GLN A 146 -23.07 34.14 -6.13
CA GLN A 146 -23.52 33.64 -4.83
C GLN A 146 -22.77 32.39 -4.39
N GLU A 147 -22.01 31.75 -5.29
CA GLU A 147 -21.22 30.57 -4.95
C GLU A 147 -20.03 30.96 -4.04
N GLY A 148 -19.82 30.18 -2.97
CA GLY A 148 -18.80 30.47 -1.96
C GLY A 148 -17.39 30.61 -2.56
N GLU A 149 -17.04 29.72 -3.49
CA GLU A 149 -15.73 29.70 -4.16
C GLU A 149 -15.45 30.98 -4.98
N TYR A 150 -16.48 31.66 -5.51
CA TYR A 150 -16.30 32.96 -6.17
C TYR A 150 -15.91 34.06 -5.19
N LEU A 151 -16.56 34.08 -4.03
CA LEU A 151 -16.27 35.05 -2.97
C LEU A 151 -14.86 34.83 -2.40
N GLU A 152 -14.48 33.57 -2.21
CA GLU A 152 -13.13 33.18 -1.83
C GLU A 152 -12.09 33.61 -2.86
N ALA A 153 -12.38 33.44 -4.17
CA ALA A 153 -11.47 33.87 -5.23
C ALA A 153 -11.20 35.39 -5.20
N ILE A 154 -12.23 36.21 -4.95
CA ILE A 154 -12.05 37.66 -4.79
C ILE A 154 -11.20 37.95 -3.55
N ALA A 155 -11.54 37.34 -2.41
CA ALA A 155 -10.81 37.54 -1.17
C ALA A 155 -9.31 37.20 -1.34
N GLU A 156 -9.03 36.08 -2.02
CA GLU A 156 -7.68 35.63 -2.31
C GLU A 156 -6.94 36.56 -3.28
N ALA A 157 -7.61 37.01 -4.35
CA ALA A 157 -7.02 37.96 -5.29
C ALA A 157 -6.65 39.28 -4.62
N VAL A 158 -7.51 39.80 -3.73
CA VAL A 158 -7.24 41.01 -2.94
C VAL A 158 -6.07 40.78 -1.98
N ARG A 159 -6.14 39.71 -1.17
CA ARG A 159 -5.14 39.37 -0.15
C ARG A 159 -3.74 39.21 -0.74
N SER A 160 -3.67 38.57 -1.90
CA SER A 160 -2.41 38.24 -2.57
C SER A 160 -2.04 39.24 -3.68
N GLU A 161 -2.76 40.36 -3.82
CA GLU A 161 -2.58 41.39 -4.87
C GLU A 161 -2.40 40.74 -6.26
N LEU A 162 -3.39 39.96 -6.69
CA LEU A 162 -3.31 39.19 -7.94
C LEU A 162 -3.92 39.96 -9.13
N PRO A 163 -3.37 39.82 -10.35
CA PRO A 163 -3.87 40.50 -11.54
C PRO A 163 -5.12 39.82 -12.13
N VAL A 164 -6.22 39.78 -11.36
CA VAL A 164 -7.51 39.23 -11.79
C VAL A 164 -8.52 40.34 -12.09
N LEU A 165 -9.15 40.27 -13.26
CA LEU A 165 -10.31 41.06 -13.64
C LEU A 165 -11.57 40.20 -13.50
N PHE A 166 -12.36 40.46 -12.46
CA PHE A 166 -13.66 39.83 -12.26
C PHE A 166 -14.75 40.63 -12.99
N VAL A 167 -15.43 40.01 -13.95
CA VAL A 167 -16.53 40.66 -14.67
C VAL A 167 -17.82 39.89 -14.46
N VAL A 168 -18.76 40.53 -13.78
CA VAL A 168 -20.11 40.04 -13.55
C VAL A 168 -21.01 40.56 -14.66
N GLN A 169 -21.57 39.66 -15.45
CA GLN A 169 -22.55 39.97 -16.48
C GLN A 169 -23.94 39.91 -15.85
N ASN A 170 -24.42 41.07 -15.41
CA ASN A 170 -25.67 41.21 -14.67
C ASN A 170 -26.85 41.37 -15.61
N ASN A 171 -27.43 40.25 -16.03
CA ASN A 171 -28.66 40.24 -16.80
C ASN A 171 -29.93 40.23 -15.93
N LYS A 172 -29.79 40.41 -14.60
CA LYS A 172 -30.85 40.47 -13.60
C LYS A 172 -31.52 39.13 -13.29
N TYR A 173 -31.14 38.03 -13.95
CA TYR A 173 -31.81 36.73 -13.82
C TYR A 173 -30.83 35.54 -13.73
N ALA A 174 -30.89 34.84 -12.58
CA ALA A 174 -30.35 33.49 -12.42
C ALA A 174 -31.42 32.45 -12.85
N LEU A 175 -31.31 31.94 -14.08
CA LEU A 175 -32.39 31.19 -14.74
C LEU A 175 -33.66 32.05 -14.82
N SER A 176 -34.65 31.78 -13.99
CA SER A 176 -35.89 32.54 -13.83
C SER A 176 -35.94 33.39 -12.55
N THR A 177 -34.94 33.28 -11.67
CA THR A 177 -34.90 33.97 -10.38
C THR A 177 -34.24 35.34 -10.52
N LEU A 178 -34.92 36.40 -10.08
CA LEU A 178 -34.34 37.75 -10.04
C LEU A 178 -33.10 37.80 -9.13
N SER A 179 -32.00 38.40 -9.58
CA SER A 179 -30.78 38.54 -8.77
C SER A 179 -30.78 39.75 -7.83
N LYS A 180 -31.61 40.76 -8.13
CA LYS A 180 -31.73 41.98 -7.31
C LYS A 180 -31.96 41.65 -5.83
N GLY A 181 -31.13 42.24 -4.96
CA GLY A 181 -31.20 42.04 -3.52
C GLY A 181 -30.63 40.71 -3.02
N ARG A 182 -29.98 39.90 -3.88
CA ARG A 182 -29.47 38.56 -3.55
C ARG A 182 -27.99 38.37 -3.83
N THR A 183 -27.29 39.36 -4.37
CA THR A 183 -25.86 39.27 -4.68
C THR A 183 -25.05 40.17 -3.75
N PHE A 184 -23.73 39.99 -3.68
CA PHE A 184 -22.87 40.85 -2.85
C PHE A 184 -22.89 42.33 -3.32
N PHE A 185 -23.15 42.57 -4.61
CA PHE A 185 -23.17 43.90 -5.23
C PHE A 185 -24.57 44.53 -5.32
N SER A 186 -25.65 43.75 -5.14
CA SER A 186 -27.03 44.21 -5.08
C SER A 186 -27.75 43.58 -3.89
N ARG A 187 -27.78 44.32 -2.78
CA ARG A 187 -28.28 43.85 -1.48
C ARG A 187 -29.71 44.34 -1.22
N PRO A 188 -30.45 43.76 -0.24
CA PRO A 188 -31.82 44.17 0.04
C PRO A 188 -31.98 45.65 0.42
N ASP A 189 -30.96 46.26 1.01
CA ASP A 189 -30.91 47.66 1.44
C ASP A 189 -30.33 48.62 0.39
N GLY A 190 -29.87 48.10 -0.75
CA GLY A 190 -29.30 48.87 -1.85
C GLY A 190 -28.06 48.21 -2.45
N ASP A 191 -27.58 48.80 -3.53
CA ASP A 191 -26.38 48.35 -4.22
C ASP A 191 -25.12 48.69 -3.41
N ALA A 192 -24.11 47.83 -3.49
CA ALA A 192 -22.80 48.08 -2.88
C ALA A 192 -21.84 48.75 -3.86
N ASP A 193 -21.00 49.63 -3.35
CA ASP A 193 -19.97 50.36 -4.12
C ASP A 193 -18.58 49.71 -4.04
N GLU A 194 -18.36 48.81 -3.07
CA GLU A 194 -17.10 48.08 -2.88
C GLU A 194 -17.34 46.67 -2.32
N PHE A 195 -16.36 45.79 -2.51
CA PHE A 195 -16.33 44.46 -1.89
C PHE A 195 -14.90 44.08 -1.55
N TYR A 196 -14.65 43.55 -0.34
CA TYR A 196 -13.30 43.31 0.21
C TYR A 196 -12.33 44.49 0.07
N GLY A 197 -12.84 45.73 0.16
CA GLY A 197 -12.02 46.94 0.09
C GLY A 197 -11.55 47.34 -1.32
N ILE A 198 -12.06 46.69 -2.38
CA ILE A 198 -11.88 47.17 -3.76
C ILE A 198 -13.19 47.71 -4.34
N PRO A 199 -13.16 48.83 -5.10
CA PRO A 199 -14.37 49.40 -5.71
C PRO A 199 -15.02 48.44 -6.73
N ILE A 200 -16.35 48.47 -6.78
CA ILE A 200 -17.14 47.81 -7.82
C ILE A 200 -17.37 48.83 -8.94
N LEU A 201 -16.70 48.63 -10.07
CA LEU A 201 -16.93 49.42 -11.26
C LEU A 201 -18.24 48.95 -11.92
N ARG A 202 -19.03 49.89 -12.45
CA ARG A 202 -20.29 49.59 -13.14
C ARG A 202 -20.28 50.17 -14.54
N CYS A 203 -20.88 49.46 -15.48
CA CYS A 203 -21.07 49.96 -16.84
C CYS A 203 -22.36 49.42 -17.46
N ASP A 204 -22.94 50.20 -18.35
CA ASP A 204 -24.05 49.77 -19.20
C ASP A 204 -23.53 48.88 -20.34
N GLY A 205 -23.81 47.58 -20.24
CA GLY A 205 -23.46 46.56 -21.22
C GLY A 205 -24.33 46.59 -22.48
N THR A 206 -25.37 47.42 -22.55
CA THR A 206 -26.06 47.74 -23.81
C THR A 206 -25.26 48.75 -24.65
N ASN A 207 -24.32 49.47 -24.04
CA ASN A 207 -23.54 50.53 -24.64
C ASN A 207 -22.05 50.17 -24.78
N ALA A 208 -21.69 49.49 -25.87
CA ALA A 208 -20.33 49.00 -26.11
C ALA A 208 -19.22 50.09 -26.06
N VAL A 209 -19.53 51.36 -26.35
CA VAL A 209 -18.57 52.47 -26.26
C VAL A 209 -18.23 52.79 -24.80
N GLU A 210 -19.23 52.80 -23.93
CA GLU A 210 -19.05 52.99 -22.49
C GLU A 210 -18.36 51.78 -21.87
N THR A 211 -18.84 50.57 -22.19
CA THR A 211 -18.23 49.31 -21.75
C THR A 211 -16.74 49.26 -22.10
N HIS A 212 -16.36 49.66 -23.32
CA HIS A 212 -14.97 49.74 -23.76
C HIS A 212 -14.12 50.66 -22.87
N ALA A 213 -14.64 51.83 -22.49
CA ALA A 213 -13.92 52.78 -21.65
C ALA A 213 -13.69 52.23 -20.23
N VAL A 214 -14.72 51.62 -19.62
CA VAL A 214 -14.63 51.04 -18.27
C VAL A 214 -13.67 49.84 -18.24
N PHE A 215 -13.71 48.98 -19.26
CA PHE A 215 -12.73 47.88 -19.38
C PHE A 215 -11.30 48.39 -19.52
N GLY A 216 -11.06 49.46 -20.28
CA GLY A 216 -9.73 50.05 -20.40
C GLY A 216 -9.20 50.55 -19.05
N GLU A 217 -10.04 51.22 -18.27
CA GLU A 217 -9.68 51.63 -16.90
C GLU A 217 -9.36 50.41 -16.03
N ALA A 218 -10.25 49.42 -15.99
CA ALA A 218 -10.10 48.24 -15.15
C ALA A 218 -8.83 47.45 -15.50
N VAL A 219 -8.62 47.11 -16.77
CA VAL A 219 -7.43 46.38 -17.24
C VAL A 219 -6.14 47.12 -16.90
N SER A 220 -6.12 48.46 -17.02
CA SER A 220 -4.93 49.26 -16.68
C SER A 220 -4.51 49.14 -15.21
N LYS A 221 -5.47 48.93 -14.30
CA LYS A 221 -5.23 48.69 -12.87
C LYS A 221 -4.84 47.24 -12.62
N VAL A 222 -5.51 46.28 -13.25
CA VAL A 222 -5.20 44.84 -13.12
C VAL A 222 -3.77 44.53 -13.56
N ARG A 223 -3.27 45.17 -14.62
CA ARG A 223 -1.87 45.10 -15.06
C ARG A 223 -0.85 45.52 -14.01
N LYS A 224 -1.26 46.33 -13.04
CA LYS A 224 -0.45 46.79 -11.90
C LYS A 224 -0.67 45.91 -10.66
N ASN A 225 -1.19 44.70 -10.84
CA ASN A 225 -1.52 43.75 -9.77
C ASN A 225 -2.60 44.26 -8.80
N GLN A 226 -3.51 45.10 -9.29
CA GLN A 226 -4.66 45.58 -8.52
C GLN A 226 -5.92 44.87 -9.04
N PRO A 227 -6.44 43.83 -8.36
CA PRO A 227 -7.63 43.13 -8.82
C PRO A 227 -8.81 44.10 -8.94
N GLN A 228 -9.68 43.89 -9.93
CA GLN A 228 -10.83 44.76 -10.17
C GLN A 228 -12.12 43.93 -10.29
N ILE A 229 -13.23 44.51 -9.84
CA ILE A 229 -14.58 43.98 -10.04
C ILE A 229 -15.32 44.94 -10.96
N VAL A 230 -15.88 44.40 -12.05
CA VAL A 230 -16.78 45.12 -12.95
C VAL A 230 -18.13 44.42 -12.94
N VAL A 231 -19.19 45.14 -12.59
CA VAL A 231 -20.58 44.70 -12.79
C VAL A 231 -21.08 45.37 -14.08
N MET A 232 -21.24 44.56 -15.12
CA MET A 232 -21.73 44.99 -16.42
C MET A 232 -23.21 44.68 -16.52
N ASP A 233 -24.06 45.69 -16.48
CA ASP A 233 -25.50 45.54 -16.59
C ASP A 233 -25.87 45.26 -18.05
N VAL A 234 -26.39 44.06 -18.32
CA VAL A 234 -26.77 43.60 -19.66
C VAL A 234 -28.23 43.22 -19.69
N GLU A 235 -28.76 42.99 -20.88
CA GLU A 235 -30.07 42.37 -21.05
C GLU A 235 -29.95 40.93 -21.54
N ARG A 236 -30.93 40.09 -21.19
CA ARG A 236 -31.04 38.72 -21.75
C ARG A 236 -32.13 38.69 -22.79
N LEU A 237 -31.76 38.94 -24.05
CA LEU A 237 -32.70 39.16 -25.15
C LEU A 237 -33.49 37.91 -25.56
N MET A 238 -32.99 36.73 -25.21
CA MET A 238 -33.64 35.44 -25.44
C MET A 238 -33.86 34.69 -24.11
N SER A 239 -34.54 33.55 -24.16
CA SER A 239 -34.63 32.63 -23.02
C SER A 239 -33.25 32.19 -22.51
N HIS A 240 -33.19 31.64 -21.28
CA HIS A 240 -31.93 31.21 -20.69
C HIS A 240 -31.20 30.17 -21.56
N THR A 241 -31.96 29.20 -22.10
CA THR A 241 -31.54 28.18 -23.06
C THR A 241 -32.71 27.90 -23.99
N ASN A 242 -32.52 27.04 -24.98
CA ASN A 242 -33.62 26.54 -25.82
C ASN A 242 -34.63 25.65 -25.07
N ALA A 243 -34.33 25.24 -23.84
CA ALA A 243 -35.22 24.50 -22.96
C ALA A 243 -35.95 25.40 -21.94
N ASP A 244 -35.84 26.72 -22.05
CA ASP A 244 -36.46 27.71 -21.18
C ASP A 244 -37.40 28.64 -21.97
N ASP A 245 -38.38 29.21 -21.27
CA ASP A 245 -39.31 30.20 -21.83
C ASP A 245 -39.42 31.39 -20.88
N HIS A 246 -38.78 32.49 -21.26
CA HIS A 246 -38.78 33.70 -20.43
C HIS A 246 -40.15 34.37 -20.30
N SER A 247 -41.13 34.06 -21.17
CA SER A 247 -42.48 34.62 -21.10
C SER A 247 -43.28 34.10 -19.90
N LEU A 248 -42.81 33.03 -19.27
CA LEU A 248 -43.41 32.45 -18.07
C LEU A 248 -43.10 33.25 -16.79
N TYR A 249 -42.02 34.04 -16.78
CA TYR A 249 -41.59 34.80 -15.61
C TYR A 249 -41.24 36.27 -15.90
N ARG A 250 -41.29 36.69 -17.17
CA ARG A 250 -41.21 38.09 -17.60
C ARG A 250 -42.53 38.54 -18.19
N SER A 251 -42.88 39.80 -17.97
CA SER A 251 -44.10 40.36 -18.57
C SER A 251 -43.88 40.64 -20.05
N ALA A 252 -44.96 40.60 -20.85
CA ALA A 252 -44.89 40.96 -22.27
C ALA A 252 -44.42 42.41 -22.49
N GLU A 253 -44.69 43.31 -21.53
CA GLU A 253 -44.20 44.68 -21.54
C GLU A 253 -42.67 44.73 -21.39
N ASP A 254 -42.14 44.04 -20.38
CA ASP A 254 -40.71 43.93 -20.10
C ASP A 254 -39.94 43.32 -21.29
N ILE A 255 -40.46 42.24 -21.89
CA ILE A 255 -39.85 41.65 -23.09
C ILE A 255 -39.83 42.63 -24.26
N ARG A 256 -40.92 43.37 -24.50
CA ARG A 256 -40.98 44.35 -25.59
C ARG A 256 -40.02 45.52 -25.34
N GLU A 257 -40.05 46.10 -24.14
CA GLU A 257 -39.20 47.23 -23.77
C GLU A 257 -37.72 46.88 -23.92
N MET A 258 -37.32 45.69 -23.47
CA MET A 258 -35.97 45.16 -23.63
C MET A 258 -35.56 45.02 -25.10
N LEU A 259 -36.40 44.44 -25.96
CA LEU A 259 -36.08 44.23 -27.37
C LEU A 259 -36.00 45.54 -28.17
N GLU A 260 -36.83 46.53 -27.81
CA GLU A 260 -36.89 47.81 -28.52
C GLU A 260 -35.77 48.77 -28.11
N ASN A 261 -35.34 48.75 -26.85
CA ASN A 261 -34.49 49.83 -26.30
C ASN A 261 -33.12 49.37 -25.79
N SER A 262 -32.90 48.07 -25.64
CA SER A 262 -31.70 47.55 -24.94
C SER A 262 -30.84 46.61 -25.78
N ASP A 263 -31.06 46.55 -27.10
CA ASP A 263 -30.24 45.72 -28.00
C ASP A 263 -28.87 46.39 -28.28
N PRO A 264 -27.75 45.83 -27.77
CA PRO A 264 -26.44 46.47 -27.91
C PRO A 264 -25.95 46.58 -29.36
N ILE A 265 -26.43 45.71 -30.26
CA ILE A 265 -26.06 45.76 -31.68
C ILE A 265 -26.72 46.95 -32.36
N LEU A 266 -28.01 47.18 -32.08
CA LEU A 266 -28.75 48.31 -32.65
C LEU A 266 -28.17 49.64 -32.13
N ILE A 267 -27.94 49.72 -30.82
CA ILE A 267 -27.37 50.91 -30.19
C ILE A 267 -25.99 51.25 -30.77
N LEU A 268 -25.11 50.25 -30.98
CA LEU A 268 -23.79 50.50 -31.57
C LEU A 268 -23.89 50.85 -33.06
N ALA A 269 -24.80 50.21 -33.82
CA ALA A 269 -25.03 50.54 -35.22
C ALA A 269 -25.46 52.00 -35.41
N GLU A 270 -26.41 52.48 -34.60
CA GLU A 270 -26.85 53.88 -34.61
C GLU A 270 -25.69 54.82 -34.33
N LYS A 271 -24.87 54.54 -33.31
CA LYS A 271 -23.68 55.36 -33.00
C LYS A 271 -22.66 55.38 -34.14
N LEU A 272 -22.46 54.27 -34.84
CA LEU A 272 -21.58 54.18 -36.02
C LEU A 272 -22.11 55.04 -37.17
N ILE A 273 -23.41 54.99 -37.43
CA ILE A 273 -24.07 55.82 -38.45
C ILE A 273 -23.96 57.31 -38.10
N GLU A 274 -24.22 57.68 -36.84
CA GLU A 274 -24.06 59.06 -36.34
C GLU A 274 -22.61 59.56 -36.46
N ALA A 275 -21.63 58.67 -36.30
CA ALA A 275 -20.21 58.98 -36.49
C ALA A 275 -19.79 59.08 -37.97
N GLY A 276 -20.71 58.82 -38.90
CA GLY A 276 -20.53 58.98 -40.35
C GLY A 276 -20.19 57.70 -41.11
N ILE A 277 -20.37 56.52 -40.51
CA ILE A 277 -20.27 55.25 -41.22
C ILE A 277 -21.54 55.00 -42.05
N PRO A 278 -21.45 54.73 -43.36
CA PRO A 278 -22.61 54.42 -44.18
C PRO A 278 -23.32 53.13 -43.75
N GLU A 279 -24.65 53.13 -43.78
CA GLU A 279 -25.45 51.93 -43.48
C GLU A 279 -25.10 50.73 -44.39
N ASP A 280 -24.73 50.99 -45.65
CA ASP A 280 -24.30 49.96 -46.61
C ASP A 280 -23.03 49.21 -46.15
N GLU A 281 -22.18 49.84 -45.34
CA GLU A 281 -20.99 49.20 -44.77
C GLU A 281 -21.37 48.19 -43.68
N LEU A 282 -22.34 48.53 -42.84
CA LEU A 282 -22.88 47.60 -41.83
C LEU A 282 -23.59 46.42 -42.49
N LYS A 283 -24.37 46.66 -43.56
CA LYS A 283 -25.01 45.60 -44.36
C LYS A 283 -23.99 44.68 -45.03
N LYS A 284 -22.85 45.22 -45.46
CA LYS A 284 -21.76 44.42 -46.01
C LYS A 284 -21.18 43.47 -44.96
N ILE A 285 -20.92 43.96 -43.74
CA ILE A 285 -20.46 43.13 -42.62
C ILE A 285 -21.47 42.00 -42.33
N GLU A 286 -22.76 42.33 -42.28
CA GLU A 286 -23.81 41.33 -42.09
C GLU A 286 -23.80 40.25 -43.17
N HIS A 287 -23.67 40.64 -44.44
CA HIS A 287 -23.61 39.70 -45.56
C HIS A 287 -22.39 38.77 -45.49
N GLU A 288 -21.22 39.30 -45.15
CA GLU A 288 -19.99 38.51 -44.96
C GLU A 288 -20.15 37.49 -43.83
N ILE A 289 -20.71 37.90 -42.68
CA ILE A 289 -20.97 37.01 -41.54
C ILE A 289 -21.94 35.89 -41.91
N ASN A 290 -23.03 36.21 -42.61
CA ASN A 290 -24.00 35.20 -43.02
C ASN A 290 -23.35 34.16 -43.96
N HIS A 291 -22.50 34.61 -44.90
CA HIS A 291 -21.74 33.70 -45.76
C HIS A 291 -20.77 32.80 -44.95
N GLU A 292 -20.04 33.38 -44.00
CA GLU A 292 -19.13 32.63 -43.12
C GLU A 292 -19.88 31.60 -42.26
N LEU A 293 -21.07 31.93 -41.75
CA LEU A 293 -21.93 31.02 -41.00
C LEU A 293 -22.44 29.87 -41.88
N ASP A 294 -22.87 30.15 -43.11
CA ASP A 294 -23.33 29.13 -44.06
C ASP A 294 -22.20 28.13 -44.39
N GLU A 295 -20.99 28.64 -44.63
CA GLU A 295 -19.80 27.83 -44.87
C GLU A 295 -19.43 26.99 -43.64
N ALA A 296 -19.36 27.62 -42.46
CA ALA A 296 -19.02 26.97 -41.21
C ALA A 296 -20.05 25.90 -40.81
N PHE A 297 -21.34 26.16 -40.99
CA PHE A 297 -22.40 25.20 -40.69
C PHE A 297 -22.37 24.03 -41.67
N THR A 298 -22.14 24.31 -42.96
CA THR A 298 -21.95 23.27 -43.97
C THR A 298 -20.75 22.38 -43.65
N ALA A 299 -19.63 22.97 -43.21
CA ALA A 299 -18.45 22.24 -42.79
C ALA A 299 -18.73 21.38 -41.55
N ALA A 300 -19.36 21.94 -40.52
CA ALA A 300 -19.68 21.23 -39.29
C ALA A 300 -20.65 20.05 -39.53
N ARG A 301 -21.65 20.20 -40.40
CA ARG A 301 -22.55 19.09 -40.77
C ARG A 301 -21.83 17.95 -41.47
N LYS A 302 -20.82 18.27 -42.29
CA LYS A 302 -20.00 17.30 -43.03
C LYS A 302 -18.90 16.67 -42.16
N ALA A 303 -18.58 17.26 -41.01
CA ALA A 303 -17.54 16.76 -40.13
C ALA A 303 -17.87 15.34 -39.60
N PRO A 304 -16.83 14.50 -39.37
CA PRO A 304 -17.01 13.18 -38.77
C PRO A 304 -17.67 13.25 -37.39
N ILE A 305 -18.33 12.17 -37.00
CA ILE A 305 -18.80 11.97 -35.62
C ILE A 305 -17.58 11.71 -34.73
N CYS A 306 -17.58 12.23 -33.51
CA CYS A 306 -16.52 11.99 -32.53
C CYS A 306 -16.39 10.50 -32.19
N GLN A 307 -15.17 10.05 -31.96
CA GLN A 307 -14.93 8.73 -31.38
C GLN A 307 -15.23 8.75 -29.87
N THR A 308 -15.95 7.74 -29.38
CA THR A 308 -16.21 7.59 -27.95
C THR A 308 -14.91 7.31 -27.19
N GLU A 309 -14.61 8.15 -26.19
CA GLU A 309 -13.51 7.95 -25.25
C GLU A 309 -14.05 7.33 -23.96
N LEU A 310 -13.59 6.12 -23.63
CA LEU A 310 -14.03 5.35 -22.46
C LEU A 310 -13.10 5.53 -21.25
N HIS A 311 -11.96 6.20 -21.43
CA HIS A 311 -10.97 6.40 -20.39
C HIS A 311 -10.77 7.89 -20.08
N ALA A 312 -11.07 8.27 -18.84
CA ALA A 312 -10.87 9.64 -18.36
C ALA A 312 -9.39 9.95 -18.00
N LYS A 313 -8.55 8.93 -17.85
CA LYS A 313 -7.16 9.07 -17.42
C LYS A 313 -6.22 9.15 -18.64
N LYS A 314 -5.35 10.16 -18.67
CA LYS A 314 -4.22 10.26 -19.62
C LYS A 314 -3.35 9.01 -19.55
N PRO A 315 -2.99 8.27 -20.60
CA PRO A 315 -2.14 7.08 -20.48
C PRO A 315 -0.79 7.34 -19.78
N ILE A 316 -0.34 6.44 -18.89
CA ILE A 316 1.02 6.50 -18.31
C ILE A 316 2.00 5.98 -19.35
N VAL A 317 3.03 6.78 -19.67
CA VAL A 317 4.05 6.45 -20.68
C VAL A 317 5.36 5.94 -20.05
N SER A 318 5.53 6.09 -18.72
CA SER A 318 6.74 5.62 -18.03
C SER A 318 6.82 4.09 -18.03
N GLY A 319 7.95 3.56 -18.53
CA GLY A 319 8.30 2.14 -18.48
C GLY A 319 9.30 1.82 -17.36
N LYS A 320 9.45 2.70 -16.37
CA LYS A 320 10.33 2.43 -15.22
C LYS A 320 9.84 1.21 -14.45
N GLU A 321 10.77 0.31 -14.19
CA GLU A 321 10.55 -0.82 -13.29
C GLU A 321 10.53 -0.36 -11.84
N GLU A 322 9.93 -1.17 -10.98
CA GLU A 322 9.92 -0.92 -9.54
C GLU A 322 11.36 -0.90 -8.98
N GLN A 323 11.69 0.18 -8.27
CA GLN A 323 12.95 0.34 -7.55
C GLN A 323 12.61 0.64 -6.10
N ARG A 324 12.67 -0.38 -5.25
CA ARG A 324 12.20 -0.29 -3.87
C ARG A 324 13.21 -0.94 -2.93
N ALA A 325 13.54 -0.23 -1.85
CA ALA A 325 14.47 -0.73 -0.84
C ALA A 325 13.92 -0.49 0.57
N ASP A 326 13.61 -1.59 1.25
CA ASP A 326 13.34 -1.58 2.69
C ASP A 326 14.63 -1.32 3.49
N GLY A 327 14.48 -0.84 4.71
CA GLY A 327 15.60 -0.54 5.60
C GLY A 327 15.12 -0.03 6.96
N ASP A 328 16.04 0.33 7.84
CA ASP A 328 15.77 0.86 9.18
C ASP A 328 16.11 2.36 9.31
N ALA A 329 16.56 2.99 8.22
CA ALA A 329 17.11 4.34 8.22
C ALA A 329 16.05 5.44 8.33
N LEU A 330 15.01 5.39 7.48
CA LEU A 330 14.02 6.47 7.36
C LEU A 330 12.60 5.98 7.64
N THR A 331 11.91 6.67 8.54
CA THR A 331 10.45 6.52 8.72
C THR A 331 9.70 7.02 7.49
N MET A 332 8.41 6.68 7.36
CA MET A 332 7.60 7.09 6.21
C MET A 332 7.56 8.62 6.03
N ILE A 333 7.43 9.39 7.11
CA ILE A 333 7.44 10.86 7.02
C ILE A 333 8.80 11.42 6.60
N GLU A 334 9.90 10.82 7.05
CA GLU A 334 11.26 11.22 6.68
C GLU A 334 11.56 10.87 5.22
N ALA A 335 11.12 9.70 4.76
CA ALA A 335 11.25 9.25 3.38
C ALA A 335 10.48 10.18 2.42
N MET A 336 9.21 10.49 2.73
CA MET A 336 8.43 11.46 1.95
C MET A 336 9.09 12.84 1.96
N ARG A 337 9.56 13.33 3.12
CA ARG A 337 10.29 14.61 3.21
C ARG A 337 11.54 14.62 2.33
N SER A 338 12.28 13.51 2.26
CA SER A 338 13.44 13.37 1.38
C SER A 338 13.05 13.46 -0.09
N VAL A 339 11.95 12.81 -0.50
CA VAL A 339 11.41 12.90 -1.87
C VAL A 339 10.97 14.32 -2.19
N ILE A 340 10.26 14.99 -1.27
CA ILE A 340 9.83 16.39 -1.43
C ILE A 340 11.04 17.30 -1.65
N ARG A 341 12.07 17.20 -0.80
CA ARG A 341 13.31 18.00 -0.96
C ARG A 341 13.97 17.77 -2.32
N ALA A 342 14.15 16.51 -2.72
CA ALA A 342 14.75 16.17 -4.00
C ALA A 342 13.93 16.68 -5.19
N ARG A 343 12.60 16.65 -5.09
CA ARG A 343 11.70 17.19 -6.12
C ARG A 343 11.80 18.70 -6.23
N LEU A 344 11.77 19.42 -5.10
CA LEU A 344 11.86 20.88 -5.09
C LEU A 344 13.22 21.39 -5.58
N ASP A 345 14.30 20.66 -5.28
CA ASP A 345 15.65 20.96 -5.76
C ASP A 345 15.79 20.77 -7.28
N SER A 346 15.19 19.71 -7.83
CA SER A 346 15.33 19.35 -9.25
C SER A 346 14.31 20.02 -10.17
N ASP A 347 13.16 20.47 -9.66
CA ASP A 347 12.06 21.00 -10.47
C ASP A 347 11.58 22.37 -9.97
N PRO A 348 11.93 23.48 -10.65
CA PRO A 348 11.51 24.83 -10.26
C PRO A 348 10.02 25.11 -10.49
N ASP A 349 9.32 24.20 -11.19
CA ASP A 349 7.88 24.25 -11.40
C ASP A 349 7.11 23.41 -10.35
N ALA A 350 7.81 22.64 -9.52
CA ALA A 350 7.22 21.99 -8.34
C ALA A 350 6.93 23.02 -7.24
N TYR A 351 5.72 22.98 -6.71
CA TYR A 351 5.19 23.95 -5.76
C TYR A 351 4.30 23.24 -4.74
N PHE A 352 4.37 23.60 -3.47
CA PHE A 352 3.58 23.04 -2.36
C PHE A 352 2.79 24.18 -1.74
N TYR A 353 1.47 23.97 -1.64
CA TYR A 353 0.53 24.96 -1.15
C TYR A 353 -0.46 24.32 -0.20
N GLY A 354 -0.55 24.85 1.02
CA GLY A 354 -1.44 24.30 2.03
C GLY A 354 -1.21 24.91 3.40
N GLU A 355 -1.91 24.41 4.39
CA GLU A 355 -1.97 25.02 5.71
C GLU A 355 -0.82 24.53 6.59
N ASP A 356 -0.17 25.45 7.30
CA ASP A 356 0.91 25.18 8.26
C ASP A 356 2.16 24.47 7.68
N ILE A 357 2.32 24.39 6.36
CA ILE A 357 3.44 23.68 5.71
C ILE A 357 4.77 24.44 5.73
N GLU A 358 4.77 25.73 6.05
CA GLU A 358 6.02 26.50 6.20
C GLU A 358 6.72 26.20 7.53
N ASP A 359 8.01 26.50 7.58
CA ASP A 359 8.81 26.45 8.79
C ASP A 359 8.40 27.55 9.80
N PRO A 360 8.58 27.32 11.12
CA PRO A 360 9.32 26.21 11.75
C PRO A 360 8.51 24.93 11.99
N LYS A 361 7.20 24.93 11.68
CA LYS A 361 6.30 23.81 11.98
C LYS A 361 6.47 22.69 10.94
N GLY A 362 6.25 23.04 9.67
CA GLY A 362 6.38 22.13 8.53
C GLY A 362 5.30 21.06 8.50
N ASP A 363 4.03 21.46 8.54
CA ASP A 363 2.80 20.67 8.71
C ASP A 363 2.54 20.21 10.16
N VAL A 364 1.27 19.89 10.49
CA VAL A 364 0.81 19.34 11.76
C VAL A 364 1.68 18.18 12.26
N PHE A 365 2.15 17.32 11.35
CA PHE A 365 2.99 16.17 11.67
C PHE A 365 4.46 16.34 11.33
N GLY A 366 4.85 17.46 10.71
CA GLY A 366 6.24 17.72 10.35
C GLY A 366 6.63 17.21 8.95
N LEU A 367 5.69 16.97 8.03
CA LEU A 367 5.98 16.48 6.67
C LEU A 367 7.00 17.37 5.95
N THR A 368 6.84 18.69 6.01
CA THR A 368 7.68 19.69 5.32
C THR A 368 8.67 20.39 6.25
N ARG A 369 8.92 19.85 7.45
CA ARG A 369 9.84 20.45 8.43
C ARG A 369 11.25 20.67 7.86
N GLY A 370 11.74 21.88 7.99
CA GLY A 370 13.00 22.37 7.45
C GLY A 370 13.02 22.54 5.93
N VAL A 371 11.97 22.14 5.21
CA VAL A 371 11.90 22.22 3.73
C VAL A 371 11.56 23.64 3.31
N GLY A 372 10.62 24.30 3.99
CA GLY A 372 10.21 25.67 3.66
C GLY A 372 11.34 26.69 3.80
N LYS A 373 12.25 26.48 4.75
CA LYS A 373 13.46 27.28 4.93
C LYS A 373 14.40 27.20 3.72
N ASP A 374 14.53 26.01 3.14
CA ASP A 374 15.42 25.75 2.00
C ASP A 374 14.76 26.19 0.68
N PHE A 375 13.41 26.10 0.59
CA PHE A 375 12.62 26.41 -0.60
C PHE A 375 11.49 27.41 -0.35
N PRO A 376 11.77 28.64 0.13
CA PRO A 376 10.75 29.59 0.60
C PRO A 376 9.84 30.17 -0.49
N LYS A 377 10.14 29.90 -1.77
CA LYS A 377 9.30 30.31 -2.92
C LYS A 377 8.43 29.16 -3.44
N GLN A 378 8.69 27.94 -3.01
CA GLN A 378 8.02 26.74 -3.49
C GLN A 378 7.19 26.06 -2.39
N VAL A 379 7.44 26.31 -1.11
CA VAL A 379 6.60 25.85 0.00
C VAL A 379 5.94 27.06 0.62
N VAL A 380 4.63 27.22 0.42
CA VAL A 380 3.91 28.45 0.77
C VAL A 380 2.64 28.13 1.54
N ASN A 381 2.44 28.82 2.67
CA ASN A 381 1.22 28.69 3.44
C ASN A 381 0.01 29.26 2.68
N SER A 382 -1.08 28.50 2.68
CA SER A 382 -2.37 28.91 2.18
C SER A 382 -3.19 29.64 3.25
N PRO A 383 -4.30 30.31 2.88
CA PRO A 383 -5.35 30.62 3.84
C PRO A 383 -6.03 29.33 4.31
N LEU A 384 -6.82 29.43 5.37
CA LEU A 384 -7.64 28.33 5.90
C LEU A 384 -8.89 28.14 5.02
N SER A 385 -8.68 27.64 3.80
CA SER A 385 -9.74 27.30 2.84
C SER A 385 -9.25 26.21 1.89
N GLU A 386 -9.86 25.04 1.98
CA GLU A 386 -9.45 23.86 1.24
C GLU A 386 -9.86 23.93 -0.22
N ALA A 387 -11.02 24.51 -0.53
CA ALA A 387 -11.43 24.77 -1.90
C ALA A 387 -10.44 25.72 -2.59
N THR A 388 -10.02 26.79 -1.91
CA THR A 388 -9.01 27.72 -2.42
C THR A 388 -7.66 27.04 -2.66
N ILE A 389 -7.21 26.16 -1.75
CA ILE A 389 -5.97 25.39 -1.92
C ILE A 389 -6.01 24.57 -3.21
N VAL A 390 -7.05 23.76 -3.39
CA VAL A 390 -7.16 22.87 -4.56
C VAL A 390 -7.43 23.65 -5.84
N GLY A 391 -8.35 24.62 -5.82
CA GLY A 391 -8.69 25.44 -6.98
C GLY A 391 -7.51 26.27 -7.49
N ALA A 392 -6.74 26.89 -6.59
CA ALA A 392 -5.51 27.60 -6.96
C ALA A 392 -4.44 26.65 -7.50
N ALA A 393 -4.28 25.46 -6.93
CA ALA A 393 -3.37 24.44 -7.46
C ALA A 393 -3.77 23.99 -8.87
N ILE A 394 -5.06 23.77 -9.13
CA ILE A 394 -5.57 23.51 -10.49
C ILE A 394 -5.17 24.65 -11.42
N GLY A 395 -5.46 25.90 -11.04
CA GLY A 395 -5.11 27.08 -11.83
C GLY A 395 -3.63 27.20 -12.16
N GLN A 396 -2.75 27.02 -11.17
CA GLN A 396 -1.31 27.03 -11.39
C GLN A 396 -0.89 25.93 -12.38
N SER A 397 -1.45 24.72 -12.25
CA SER A 397 -1.09 23.59 -13.10
C SER A 397 -1.42 23.83 -14.58
N LEU A 398 -2.49 24.57 -14.86
CA LEU A 398 -2.88 24.97 -16.23
C LEU A 398 -1.85 25.90 -16.88
N THR A 399 -0.96 26.52 -16.10
CA THR A 399 0.16 27.34 -16.63
C THR A 399 1.45 26.55 -16.86
N GLY A 400 1.44 25.25 -16.57
CA GLY A 400 2.60 24.36 -16.66
C GLY A 400 3.31 24.09 -15.32
N LYS A 401 2.82 24.64 -14.20
CA LYS A 401 3.32 24.31 -12.85
C LYS A 401 2.92 22.89 -12.45
N LYS A 402 3.59 22.34 -11.43
CA LYS A 402 3.31 21.01 -10.86
C LYS A 402 3.03 21.14 -9.36
N PRO A 403 1.86 21.67 -8.99
CA PRO A 403 1.57 21.97 -7.60
C PRO A 403 1.13 20.73 -6.83
N VAL A 404 1.43 20.77 -5.54
CA VAL A 404 0.97 19.85 -4.51
C VAL A 404 0.07 20.62 -3.57
N ALA A 405 -1.20 20.25 -3.54
CA ALA A 405 -2.19 20.78 -2.62
C ALA A 405 -2.13 19.97 -1.31
N CYS A 406 -1.68 20.59 -0.23
CA CYS A 406 -1.58 19.94 1.08
C CYS A 406 -2.80 20.28 1.92
N ILE A 407 -3.61 19.27 2.21
CA ILE A 407 -4.76 19.37 3.13
C ILE A 407 -4.39 18.68 4.44
N GLN A 408 -4.63 19.35 5.58
CA GLN A 408 -4.14 18.86 6.88
C GLN A 408 -4.64 17.46 7.23
N PHE A 409 -5.93 17.20 7.04
CA PHE A 409 -6.57 15.91 7.25
C PHE A 409 -7.55 15.63 6.13
N VAL A 410 -7.66 14.37 5.71
CA VAL A 410 -8.58 13.97 4.63
C VAL A 410 -10.04 14.35 4.90
N ASP A 411 -10.44 14.44 6.17
CA ASP A 411 -11.74 14.91 6.63
C ASP A 411 -12.10 16.30 6.08
N PHE A 412 -11.10 17.15 5.86
CA PHE A 412 -11.22 18.52 5.32
C PHE A 412 -11.07 18.59 3.80
N MET A 413 -10.98 17.45 3.10
CA MET A 413 -11.12 17.46 1.65
C MET A 413 -12.57 17.70 1.19
N LEU A 414 -13.56 17.56 2.08
CA LEU A 414 -14.97 17.70 1.75
C LEU A 414 -15.34 19.12 1.27
N PRO A 415 -14.89 20.22 1.91
CA PRO A 415 -15.01 21.57 1.35
C PRO A 415 -14.42 21.71 -0.06
N ALA A 416 -13.34 21.00 -0.37
CA ALA A 416 -12.71 21.01 -1.69
C ALA A 416 -13.30 19.98 -2.69
N PHE A 417 -14.31 19.20 -2.28
CA PHE A 417 -14.80 18.07 -3.06
C PHE A 417 -15.30 18.48 -4.44
N ASN A 418 -15.95 19.63 -4.55
CA ASN A 418 -16.41 20.18 -5.83
C ASN A 418 -15.26 20.40 -6.82
N GLN A 419 -14.16 21.04 -6.39
CA GLN A 419 -12.95 21.22 -7.21
C GLN A 419 -12.32 19.87 -7.60
N ILE A 420 -12.29 18.89 -6.68
CA ILE A 420 -11.70 17.57 -6.94
C ILE A 420 -12.55 16.79 -7.97
N ALA A 421 -13.87 16.72 -7.75
CA ALA A 421 -14.77 15.88 -8.51
C ALA A 421 -15.16 16.48 -9.87
N ALA A 422 -15.44 17.79 -9.94
CA ALA A 422 -15.93 18.44 -11.14
C ALA A 422 -14.80 18.97 -12.04
N GLU A 423 -13.65 19.33 -11.47
CA GLU A 423 -12.58 20.01 -12.19
C GLU A 423 -11.34 19.13 -12.35
N LEU A 424 -10.72 18.72 -11.24
CA LEU A 424 -9.41 18.09 -11.21
C LEU A 424 -9.36 16.80 -12.06
N GLY A 425 -10.25 15.85 -11.81
CA GLY A 425 -10.30 14.58 -12.54
C GLY A 425 -10.77 14.71 -13.99
N ALA A 426 -11.60 15.71 -14.29
CA ALA A 426 -12.24 15.86 -15.59
C ALA A 426 -11.43 16.66 -16.60
N MET A 427 -10.47 17.49 -16.17
CA MET A 427 -9.81 18.50 -17.04
C MET A 427 -9.22 17.93 -18.33
N TRP A 428 -8.40 16.87 -18.22
CA TRP A 428 -7.77 16.26 -19.40
C TRP A 428 -8.80 15.64 -20.35
N TRP A 429 -9.74 14.87 -19.80
CA TRP A 429 -10.77 14.21 -20.60
C TRP A 429 -11.71 15.21 -21.28
N ARG A 430 -12.23 16.19 -20.52
CA ARG A 430 -13.24 17.15 -21.02
C ARG A 430 -12.71 18.13 -22.06
N THR A 431 -11.39 18.33 -22.11
CA THR A 431 -10.71 19.25 -23.04
C THR A 431 -9.99 18.52 -24.18
N ASN A 432 -10.22 17.21 -24.33
CA ASN A 432 -9.51 16.38 -25.30
C ASN A 432 -7.97 16.53 -25.21
N GLY A 433 -7.46 16.59 -23.98
CA GLY A 433 -6.03 16.72 -23.70
C GLY A 433 -5.42 18.08 -24.00
N GLN A 434 -6.21 19.11 -24.37
CA GLN A 434 -5.69 20.47 -24.54
C GLN A 434 -5.18 21.07 -23.24
N TRP A 435 -5.79 20.70 -22.11
CA TRP A 435 -5.41 21.15 -20.78
C TRP A 435 -5.12 19.95 -19.88
N GLU A 436 -4.00 20.00 -19.17
CA GLU A 436 -3.59 18.98 -18.21
C GLU A 436 -3.58 19.57 -16.79
N CYS A 437 -3.85 18.73 -15.79
CA CYS A 437 -3.94 19.14 -14.40
C CYS A 437 -3.15 18.18 -13.50
N PRO A 438 -1.80 18.15 -13.58
CA PRO A 438 -0.95 17.24 -12.81
C PRO A 438 -0.81 17.69 -11.33
N VAL A 439 -1.93 17.90 -10.65
CA VAL A 439 -1.96 18.29 -9.24
C VAL A 439 -1.94 17.04 -8.36
N THR A 440 -1.04 17.00 -7.37
CA THR A 440 -1.11 16.00 -6.29
C THR A 440 -1.80 16.62 -5.09
N VAL A 441 -2.93 16.08 -4.65
CA VAL A 441 -3.57 16.44 -3.38
C VAL A 441 -3.07 15.47 -2.31
N MET A 442 -2.33 15.97 -1.32
CA MET A 442 -1.79 15.18 -0.22
C MET A 442 -2.60 15.43 1.05
N ALA A 443 -3.04 14.36 1.69
CA ALA A 443 -3.74 14.46 2.98
C ALA A 443 -3.41 13.27 3.89
N ILE A 444 -3.27 13.55 5.18
CA ILE A 444 -3.10 12.49 6.17
C ILE A 444 -4.46 11.86 6.51
N CYS A 445 -4.50 10.54 6.68
CA CYS A 445 -5.75 9.79 6.87
C CYS A 445 -5.65 8.70 7.93
N GLY A 446 -6.79 8.07 8.25
CA GLY A 446 -6.87 6.91 9.12
C GLY A 446 -7.16 7.22 10.60
N GLY A 447 -7.76 6.24 11.27
CA GLY A 447 -8.45 6.34 12.55
C GLY A 447 -7.86 5.45 13.64
N TYR A 448 -6.64 4.92 13.50
CA TYR A 448 -6.04 4.02 14.50
C TYR A 448 -5.27 4.72 15.64
N ARG A 449 -5.28 6.06 15.71
CA ARG A 449 -4.71 6.80 16.86
C ARG A 449 -5.80 7.11 17.91
N PRO A 450 -5.51 7.08 19.22
CA PRO A 450 -6.49 7.44 20.24
C PRO A 450 -6.98 8.88 20.16
N GLY A 451 -8.28 9.09 20.44
CA GLY A 451 -8.85 10.43 20.69
C GLY A 451 -9.09 11.29 19.45
N LEU A 452 -9.20 10.70 18.25
CA LEU A 452 -9.37 11.46 17.00
C LEU A 452 -10.79 11.96 16.78
N GLY A 453 -11.79 11.14 17.13
CA GLY A 453 -13.19 11.41 16.82
C GLY A 453 -13.49 11.44 15.31
N PRO A 454 -14.68 11.93 14.91
CA PRO A 454 -15.21 11.70 13.57
C PRO A 454 -14.54 12.50 12.45
N TYR A 455 -13.83 13.60 12.78
CA TYR A 455 -13.27 14.57 11.82
C TYR A 455 -11.73 14.59 11.78
N HIS A 456 -11.09 13.56 12.34
CA HIS A 456 -9.64 13.34 12.22
C HIS A 456 -9.35 11.86 12.05
N ALA A 457 -10.21 11.08 11.42
CA ALA A 457 -10.10 9.62 11.44
C ALA A 457 -10.53 8.93 10.14
N GLN A 458 -11.13 9.65 9.19
CA GLN A 458 -11.63 9.07 7.96
C GLN A 458 -10.50 8.71 6.98
N THR A 459 -10.84 7.97 5.92
CA THR A 459 -9.96 7.74 4.75
C THR A 459 -10.58 8.25 3.46
N PHE A 460 -11.91 8.11 3.29
CA PHE A 460 -12.65 8.50 2.06
C PHE A 460 -12.02 7.94 0.78
N ASP A 461 -11.30 6.83 0.89
CA ASP A 461 -10.47 6.32 -0.19
C ASP A 461 -11.33 5.80 -1.35
N ALA A 462 -12.46 5.16 -1.05
CA ALA A 462 -13.44 4.71 -2.03
C ALA A 462 -14.11 5.92 -2.72
N THR A 463 -14.48 6.94 -1.95
CA THR A 463 -15.10 8.17 -2.47
C THR A 463 -14.25 8.81 -3.57
N PHE A 464 -12.94 8.94 -3.35
CA PHE A 464 -12.04 9.50 -4.36
C PHE A 464 -11.71 8.51 -5.48
N ALA A 465 -11.61 7.21 -5.18
CA ALA A 465 -11.36 6.18 -6.19
C ALA A 465 -12.49 6.08 -7.24
N HIS A 466 -13.72 6.43 -6.85
CA HIS A 466 -14.88 6.50 -7.74
C HIS A 466 -14.82 7.66 -8.75
N ILE A 467 -14.00 8.69 -8.53
CA ILE A 467 -13.94 9.85 -9.41
C ILE A 467 -13.10 9.51 -10.66
N PRO A 468 -13.67 9.58 -11.88
CA PRO A 468 -12.92 9.34 -13.10
C PRO A 468 -11.77 10.34 -13.27
N GLY A 469 -10.65 9.85 -13.81
CA GLY A 469 -9.47 10.69 -14.11
C GLY A 469 -8.46 10.81 -12.98
N LEU A 470 -8.83 10.51 -11.72
CA LEU A 470 -7.93 10.59 -10.57
C LEU A 470 -7.17 9.29 -10.33
N ASP A 471 -5.87 9.39 -10.05
CA ASP A 471 -5.14 8.33 -9.38
C ASP A 471 -5.32 8.44 -7.85
N VAL A 472 -5.51 7.32 -7.15
CA VAL A 472 -5.69 7.30 -5.69
C VAL A 472 -4.72 6.32 -5.07
N LEU A 473 -3.81 6.83 -4.25
CA LEU A 473 -2.66 6.10 -3.71
C LEU A 473 -2.70 6.10 -2.17
N MET A 474 -2.41 4.95 -1.56
CA MET A 474 -2.36 4.80 -0.11
C MET A 474 -1.27 3.78 0.29
N PRO A 475 -0.02 4.24 0.56
CA PRO A 475 1.07 3.35 0.94
C PRO A 475 0.90 2.77 2.35
N SER A 476 1.49 1.59 2.58
CA SER A 476 1.59 0.97 3.91
C SER A 476 3.02 0.95 4.49
N THR A 477 4.04 1.26 3.68
CA THR A 477 5.45 1.31 4.11
C THR A 477 6.14 2.59 3.66
N ALA A 478 7.23 2.97 4.32
CA ALA A 478 8.04 4.13 3.95
C ALA A 478 8.58 4.04 2.52
N ALA A 479 8.98 2.83 2.11
CA ALA A 479 9.51 2.58 0.78
C ALA A 479 8.44 2.76 -0.31
N ASP A 480 7.21 2.28 -0.05
CA ASP A 480 6.09 2.53 -0.97
C ASP A 480 5.71 4.00 -1.01
N ALA A 481 5.70 4.68 0.14
CA ALA A 481 5.35 6.10 0.19
C ALA A 481 6.33 6.94 -0.64
N ALA A 482 7.64 6.68 -0.51
CA ALA A 482 8.65 7.34 -1.33
C ALA A 482 8.47 7.03 -2.82
N GLY A 483 8.34 5.74 -3.16
CA GLY A 483 8.23 5.30 -4.55
C GLY A 483 6.96 5.75 -5.26
N LEU A 484 5.81 5.72 -4.59
CA LEU A 484 4.53 6.17 -5.14
C LEU A 484 4.49 7.70 -5.29
N LEU A 485 5.10 8.45 -4.36
CA LEU A 485 5.17 9.91 -4.46
C LEU A 485 6.06 10.33 -5.63
N ASN A 486 7.18 9.63 -5.84
CA ASN A 486 7.98 9.82 -7.06
C ASN A 486 7.19 9.49 -8.33
N ALA A 487 6.42 8.40 -8.32
CA ALA A 487 5.58 8.00 -9.44
C ALA A 487 4.43 8.98 -9.72
N SER A 488 3.82 9.60 -8.70
CA SER A 488 2.77 10.61 -8.88
C SER A 488 3.31 11.86 -9.56
N PHE A 489 4.53 12.29 -9.21
CA PHE A 489 5.18 13.40 -9.90
C PHE A 489 5.59 13.08 -11.35
N GLU A 490 5.90 11.82 -11.65
CA GLU A 490 6.29 11.37 -13.00
C GLU A 490 5.08 11.10 -13.90
N SER A 491 3.93 10.71 -13.34
CA SER A 491 2.74 10.31 -14.11
C SER A 491 2.13 11.45 -14.92
N GLY A 492 2.27 12.70 -14.43
CA GLY A 492 1.59 13.86 -15.00
C GLY A 492 0.06 13.78 -14.89
N ARG A 493 -0.47 12.97 -13.98
CA ARG A 493 -1.90 12.80 -13.72
C ARG A 493 -2.31 13.47 -12.41
N PRO A 494 -3.57 13.93 -12.30
CA PRO A 494 -4.11 14.34 -11.01
C PRO A 494 -4.14 13.15 -10.04
N THR A 495 -3.59 13.35 -8.84
CA THR A 495 -3.38 12.26 -7.87
C THR A 495 -3.88 12.66 -6.49
N ILE A 496 -4.64 11.79 -5.83
CA ILE A 496 -4.92 11.85 -4.38
C ILE A 496 -3.93 10.92 -3.68
N PHE A 497 -3.11 11.48 -2.79
CA PHE A 497 -2.09 10.75 -2.04
C PHE A 497 -2.46 10.75 -0.55
N LEU A 498 -2.96 9.62 -0.07
CA LEU A 498 -3.45 9.42 1.28
C LEU A 498 -2.38 8.70 2.11
N PHE A 499 -1.87 9.31 3.18
CA PHE A 499 -0.83 8.67 4.01
C PHE A 499 -1.33 8.38 5.44
N PRO A 500 -1.27 7.12 5.92
CA PRO A 500 -1.84 6.74 7.22
C PRO A 500 -1.15 7.32 8.47
N LYS A 501 -1.92 7.98 9.35
CA LYS A 501 -1.49 8.57 10.64
C LYS A 501 -0.72 7.64 11.56
N ASN A 502 -1.12 6.37 11.64
CA ASN A 502 -0.47 5.40 12.51
C ASN A 502 0.89 4.94 11.97
N LEU A 503 1.12 5.02 10.65
CA LEU A 503 2.32 4.49 9.98
C LEU A 503 3.42 5.53 9.77
N ILE A 504 3.12 6.83 9.78
CA ILE A 504 4.10 7.89 9.43
C ILE A 504 5.41 7.83 10.24
N ASN A 505 5.34 7.39 11.50
CA ASN A 505 6.46 7.28 12.45
C ASN A 505 6.67 5.83 12.90
N ASP A 506 6.07 4.86 12.22
CA ASP A 506 6.23 3.46 12.57
C ASP A 506 7.57 2.93 12.05
N ARG A 507 8.49 2.68 12.98
CA ARG A 507 9.83 2.16 12.67
C ARG A 507 9.85 0.72 12.15
N SER A 508 8.75 -0.03 12.28
CA SER A 508 8.66 -1.39 11.74
C SER A 508 8.50 -1.45 10.22
N VAL A 509 8.18 -0.32 9.58
CA VAL A 509 7.93 -0.21 8.13
C VAL A 509 8.79 0.87 7.47
N CYS A 510 10.02 1.06 7.99
CA CYS A 510 11.02 2.00 7.46
C CYS A 510 11.56 1.62 6.07
N CYS A 511 12.27 2.56 5.46
CA CYS A 511 13.00 2.33 4.21
C CYS A 511 14.50 2.63 4.35
N ALA A 512 15.26 2.24 3.32
CA ALA A 512 16.66 2.61 3.18
C ALA A 512 16.85 4.14 3.04
N ASP A 513 18.08 4.61 3.17
CA ASP A 513 18.46 6.03 3.11
C ASP A 513 18.42 6.64 1.70
N ASN A 514 18.03 5.86 0.68
CA ASN A 514 17.93 6.27 -0.72
C ASN A 514 16.49 6.60 -1.16
N ALA A 515 15.65 7.14 -0.26
CA ALA A 515 14.23 7.42 -0.53
C ALA A 515 13.96 8.18 -1.84
N ALA A 516 14.83 9.14 -2.21
CA ALA A 516 14.69 9.91 -3.44
C ALA A 516 14.80 9.09 -4.74
N GLU A 517 15.48 7.93 -4.69
CA GLU A 517 15.68 7.04 -5.85
C GLU A 517 14.57 5.99 -5.97
N GLN A 518 13.71 5.85 -4.95
CA GLN A 518 12.69 4.83 -4.95
C GLN A 518 11.58 5.15 -5.95
N PHE A 519 11.03 4.12 -6.58
CA PHE A 519 9.98 4.22 -7.58
C PHE A 519 9.05 3.01 -7.49
N VAL A 520 7.74 3.25 -7.35
CA VAL A 520 6.71 2.21 -7.35
C VAL A 520 5.68 2.55 -8.43
N PRO A 521 5.50 1.70 -9.47
CA PRO A 521 4.53 1.97 -10.52
C PRO A 521 3.09 2.08 -9.99
N ILE A 522 2.38 3.12 -10.42
CA ILE A 522 0.95 3.29 -10.12
C ILE A 522 0.16 2.11 -10.69
N GLY A 523 -0.78 1.56 -9.91
CA GLY A 523 -1.60 0.43 -10.31
C GLY A 523 -0.98 -0.95 -10.12
N LYS A 524 0.15 -1.06 -9.41
CA LYS A 524 0.77 -2.35 -9.08
C LYS A 524 0.65 -2.67 -7.59
N ALA A 525 0.12 -3.85 -7.28
CA ALA A 525 0.08 -4.38 -5.91
C ALA A 525 1.40 -5.07 -5.54
N ARG A 526 1.66 -5.24 -4.24
CA ARG A 526 2.77 -6.05 -3.72
C ARG A 526 2.22 -7.27 -3.02
N VAL A 527 2.68 -8.46 -3.41
CA VAL A 527 2.53 -9.67 -2.58
C VAL A 527 3.56 -9.60 -1.46
N THR A 528 3.15 -9.25 -0.24
CA THR A 528 4.08 -9.10 0.90
C THR A 528 4.50 -10.45 1.47
N ARG A 529 3.61 -11.44 1.36
CA ARG A 529 3.82 -12.81 1.86
C ARG A 529 3.15 -13.81 0.93
N PRO A 530 3.88 -14.85 0.47
CA PRO A 530 3.27 -15.92 -0.32
C PRO A 530 2.47 -16.87 0.57
N GLY A 531 1.35 -17.36 0.05
CA GLY A 531 0.50 -18.33 0.74
C GLY A 531 -0.37 -19.15 -0.21
N LYS A 532 -1.16 -20.06 0.37
CA LYS A 532 -1.95 -21.04 -0.42
C LYS A 532 -3.34 -21.32 0.12
N ASP A 533 -3.63 -20.97 1.38
CA ASP A 533 -4.87 -21.38 2.06
C ASP A 533 -5.93 -20.27 2.08
N LEU A 534 -5.50 -19.01 2.01
CA LEU A 534 -6.32 -17.80 2.00
C LEU A 534 -5.57 -16.67 1.29
N THR A 535 -6.24 -15.89 0.44
CA THR A 535 -5.73 -14.61 -0.05
C THR A 535 -6.29 -13.51 0.84
N ILE A 536 -5.44 -12.63 1.35
CA ILE A 536 -5.83 -11.42 2.07
C ILE A 536 -5.38 -10.21 1.24
N VAL A 537 -6.30 -9.32 0.90
CA VAL A 537 -6.02 -8.06 0.18
C VAL A 537 -6.30 -6.89 1.12
N SER A 538 -5.32 -6.00 1.27
CA SER A 538 -5.46 -4.80 2.10
C SER A 538 -4.56 -3.66 1.59
N TRP A 539 -4.56 -2.52 2.28
CA TRP A 539 -3.75 -1.33 2.00
C TRP A 539 -3.67 -0.46 3.25
N GLY A 540 -2.71 0.47 3.29
CA GLY A 540 -2.61 1.47 4.35
C GLY A 540 -2.64 0.92 5.78
N SER A 541 -3.44 1.53 6.66
CA SER A 541 -3.47 1.25 8.10
C SER A 541 -3.85 -0.19 8.48
N THR A 542 -4.55 -0.92 7.61
CA THR A 542 -5.02 -2.28 7.87
C THR A 542 -3.99 -3.35 7.53
N MET A 543 -2.90 -3.02 6.82
CA MET A 543 -1.82 -3.96 6.49
C MET A 543 -1.17 -4.60 7.74
N PRO A 544 -0.78 -3.85 8.79
CA PRO A 544 -0.24 -4.45 10.02
C PRO A 544 -1.20 -5.41 10.72
N LEU A 545 -2.52 -5.19 10.63
CA LEU A 545 -3.52 -6.11 11.18
C LEU A 545 -3.51 -7.43 10.41
N CYS A 546 -3.41 -7.35 9.08
CA CYS A 546 -3.37 -8.51 8.20
C CYS A 546 -2.07 -9.32 8.37
N GLU A 547 -0.92 -8.67 8.58
CA GLU A 547 0.34 -9.34 8.90
C GLU A 547 0.21 -10.13 10.21
N LYS A 548 -0.33 -9.51 11.28
CA LYS A 548 -0.61 -10.21 12.55
C LYS A 548 -1.58 -11.38 12.38
N THR A 549 -2.62 -11.23 11.56
CA THR A 549 -3.56 -12.32 11.25
C THR A 549 -2.86 -13.46 10.51
N ALA A 550 -2.00 -13.16 9.54
CA ALA A 550 -1.25 -14.16 8.81
C ALA A 550 -0.25 -14.90 9.73
N ASP A 551 0.34 -14.22 10.71
CA ASP A 551 1.18 -14.85 11.74
C ASP A 551 0.40 -15.83 12.62
N ALA A 552 -0.75 -15.40 13.15
CA ALA A 552 -1.62 -16.26 13.95
C ALA A 552 -2.12 -17.49 13.16
N LEU A 553 -2.48 -17.32 11.88
CA LEU A 553 -2.86 -18.44 11.01
C LEU A 553 -1.69 -19.39 10.76
N GLU A 554 -0.47 -18.88 10.53
CA GLU A 554 0.70 -19.75 10.32
C GLU A 554 1.03 -20.55 11.58
N GLU A 555 0.88 -19.96 12.77
CA GLU A 555 1.02 -20.68 14.04
C GLU A 555 0.03 -21.85 14.15
N ALA A 556 -1.17 -21.70 13.57
CA ALA A 556 -2.20 -22.74 13.49
C ALA A 556 -2.07 -23.67 12.25
N GLY A 557 -1.06 -23.45 11.41
CA GLY A 557 -0.76 -24.28 10.24
C GLY A 557 -1.51 -23.92 8.94
N ALA A 558 -2.11 -22.73 8.85
CA ALA A 558 -2.71 -22.19 7.63
C ALA A 558 -1.86 -21.03 7.08
N PHE A 559 -1.65 -20.98 5.75
CA PHE A 559 -0.76 -20.01 5.12
C PHE A 559 -1.54 -19.02 4.26
N ALA A 560 -1.68 -17.79 4.75
CA ALA A 560 -2.30 -16.70 4.02
C ALA A 560 -1.31 -16.03 3.04
N GLU A 561 -1.72 -15.85 1.80
CA GLU A 561 -1.08 -14.93 0.86
C GLU A 561 -1.57 -13.53 1.16
N LEU A 562 -0.66 -12.58 1.33
CA LEU A 562 -1.00 -11.21 1.67
C LEU A 562 -0.61 -10.26 0.54
N ILE A 563 -1.58 -9.45 0.11
CA ILE A 563 -1.46 -8.47 -0.97
C ILE A 563 -1.72 -7.07 -0.40
N ASP A 564 -0.74 -6.19 -0.57
CA ASP A 564 -0.88 -4.75 -0.39
C ASP A 564 -1.20 -4.08 -1.73
N LEU A 565 -2.38 -3.46 -1.87
CA LEU A 565 -2.77 -2.83 -3.13
C LEU A 565 -1.91 -1.61 -3.48
N ARG A 566 -1.54 -0.78 -2.50
CA ARG A 566 -0.79 0.49 -2.65
C ARG A 566 -1.46 1.59 -3.49
N SER A 567 -2.16 1.20 -4.56
CA SER A 567 -2.89 2.00 -5.52
C SER A 567 -4.33 1.48 -5.61
N LEU A 568 -5.28 2.36 -5.35
CA LEU A 568 -6.71 2.04 -5.25
C LEU A 568 -7.45 2.36 -6.55
N SER A 569 -6.97 3.36 -7.28
CA SER A 569 -7.42 3.67 -8.63
C SER A 569 -6.21 4.11 -9.46
N PRO A 570 -5.81 3.35 -10.50
CA PRO A 570 -6.22 1.96 -10.76
C PRO A 570 -5.70 1.00 -9.67
N TRP A 571 -6.39 -0.11 -9.44
CA TRP A 571 -5.90 -1.21 -8.60
C TRP A 571 -5.51 -2.42 -9.46
N ASP A 572 -4.62 -3.27 -8.93
CA ASP A 572 -4.03 -4.39 -9.65
C ASP A 572 -4.96 -5.62 -9.67
N GLN A 573 -5.90 -5.62 -10.61
CA GLN A 573 -6.87 -6.72 -10.75
C GLN A 573 -6.21 -8.08 -11.03
N GLU A 574 -5.14 -8.07 -11.83
CA GLU A 574 -4.47 -9.30 -12.27
C GLU A 574 -3.87 -10.06 -11.09
N THR A 575 -3.13 -9.36 -10.23
CA THR A 575 -2.51 -9.94 -9.03
C THR A 575 -3.56 -10.53 -8.08
N VAL A 576 -4.65 -9.79 -7.82
CA VAL A 576 -5.72 -10.26 -6.92
C VAL A 576 -6.45 -11.47 -7.49
N LEU A 577 -6.83 -11.45 -8.78
CA LEU A 577 -7.52 -12.57 -9.43
C LEU A 577 -6.66 -13.84 -9.40
N SER A 578 -5.37 -13.70 -9.75
CA SER A 578 -4.43 -14.83 -9.73
C SER A 578 -4.28 -15.45 -8.34
N SER A 579 -4.12 -14.61 -7.30
CA SER A 579 -4.01 -15.09 -5.92
C SER A 579 -5.30 -15.73 -5.43
N ALA A 580 -6.45 -15.09 -5.67
CA ALA A 580 -7.74 -15.60 -5.24
C ALA A 580 -8.05 -16.98 -5.88
N GLN A 581 -7.73 -17.16 -7.17
CA GLN A 581 -7.84 -18.45 -7.85
C GLN A 581 -6.89 -19.50 -7.26
N LYS A 582 -5.66 -19.11 -6.92
CA LYS A 582 -4.67 -20.01 -6.30
C LYS A 582 -5.13 -20.52 -4.94
N THR A 583 -5.70 -19.65 -4.09
CA THR A 583 -6.06 -20.01 -2.71
C THR A 583 -7.49 -20.54 -2.58
N GLY A 584 -8.35 -20.27 -3.56
CA GLY A 584 -9.79 -20.59 -3.53
C GLY A 584 -10.59 -19.80 -2.48
N LYS A 585 -9.93 -18.86 -1.76
CA LYS A 585 -10.54 -18.06 -0.70
C LYS A 585 -9.93 -16.65 -0.68
N LEU A 586 -10.77 -15.64 -0.47
CA LEU A 586 -10.38 -14.23 -0.44
C LEU A 586 -11.00 -13.51 0.76
N LEU A 587 -10.17 -12.75 1.48
CA LEU A 587 -10.56 -11.80 2.50
C LEU A 587 -10.06 -10.41 2.09
N VAL A 588 -10.96 -9.44 1.96
CA VAL A 588 -10.57 -8.03 1.73
C VAL A 588 -10.70 -7.24 3.03
N VAL A 589 -9.66 -6.51 3.43
CA VAL A 589 -9.64 -5.74 4.67
C VAL A 589 -9.33 -4.28 4.37
N HIS A 590 -10.22 -3.35 4.76
CA HIS A 590 -10.01 -1.93 4.52
C HIS A 590 -10.67 -1.03 5.56
N GLU A 591 -10.16 0.19 5.70
CA GLU A 591 -10.56 1.12 6.76
C GLU A 591 -11.82 1.94 6.43
N ASP A 592 -12.14 2.16 5.14
CA ASP A 592 -13.33 2.92 4.75
C ASP A 592 -14.64 2.13 5.00
N ASN A 593 -15.79 2.78 4.77
CA ASN A 593 -17.12 2.24 4.96
C ASN A 593 -17.33 0.89 4.28
N HIS A 594 -18.05 -0.01 4.97
CA HIS A 594 -18.47 -1.28 4.40
C HIS A 594 -19.36 -1.11 3.17
N THR A 595 -20.36 -0.22 3.23
CA THR A 595 -21.22 0.09 2.07
C THR A 595 -20.47 0.99 1.10
N CYS A 596 -20.48 0.60 -0.19
CA CYS A 596 -19.76 1.29 -1.27
C CYS A 596 -18.24 1.44 -1.06
N GLY A 597 -17.63 0.74 -0.10
CA GLY A 597 -16.18 0.66 0.02
C GLY A 597 -15.54 -0.16 -1.10
N LEU A 598 -14.26 0.12 -1.40
CA LEU A 598 -13.51 -0.53 -2.49
C LEU A 598 -13.46 -2.07 -2.35
N GLY A 599 -13.56 -2.60 -1.12
CA GLY A 599 -13.66 -4.04 -0.92
C GLY A 599 -14.86 -4.67 -1.63
N GLY A 600 -15.98 -3.95 -1.78
CA GLY A 600 -17.13 -4.42 -2.56
C GLY A 600 -16.82 -4.58 -4.04
N GLU A 601 -16.12 -3.62 -4.63
CA GLU A 601 -15.68 -3.64 -6.04
C GLU A 601 -14.73 -4.80 -6.32
N ILE A 602 -13.76 -5.04 -5.42
CA ILE A 602 -12.81 -6.15 -5.54
C ILE A 602 -13.56 -7.49 -5.52
N LEU A 603 -14.47 -7.67 -4.56
CA LEU A 603 -15.27 -8.89 -4.47
C LEU A 603 -16.17 -9.10 -5.70
N ALA A 604 -16.80 -8.04 -6.20
CA ALA A 604 -17.62 -8.09 -7.41
C ALA A 604 -16.79 -8.47 -8.63
N THR A 605 -15.63 -7.83 -8.83
CA THR A 605 -14.70 -8.14 -9.93
C THR A 605 -14.25 -9.61 -9.89
N VAL A 606 -13.91 -10.13 -8.71
CA VAL A 606 -13.52 -11.54 -8.56
C VAL A 606 -14.70 -12.47 -8.85
N ALA A 607 -15.91 -12.15 -8.38
CA ALA A 607 -17.12 -12.93 -8.65
C ALA A 607 -17.49 -12.97 -10.15
N GLU A 608 -17.29 -11.87 -10.88
CA GLU A 608 -17.60 -11.78 -12.30
C GLU A 608 -16.57 -12.49 -13.19
N LYS A 609 -15.32 -12.58 -12.74
CA LYS A 609 -14.19 -13.09 -13.54
C LYS A 609 -13.70 -14.49 -13.13
N THR A 610 -14.22 -15.06 -12.05
CA THR A 610 -13.78 -16.36 -11.51
C THR A 610 -14.95 -17.16 -10.94
N ASP A 611 -14.76 -18.48 -10.75
CA ASP A 611 -15.77 -19.37 -10.18
C ASP A 611 -15.26 -20.04 -8.89
N GLY A 612 -16.17 -20.27 -7.92
CA GLY A 612 -15.93 -21.16 -6.78
C GLY A 612 -15.05 -20.60 -5.65
N ILE A 613 -14.78 -19.30 -5.63
CA ILE A 613 -13.97 -18.66 -4.57
C ILE A 613 -14.87 -18.29 -3.38
N LYS A 614 -14.49 -18.71 -2.16
CA LYS A 614 -15.15 -18.26 -0.92
C LYS A 614 -14.63 -16.88 -0.54
N MET A 615 -15.52 -15.92 -0.31
CA MET A 615 -15.14 -14.53 -0.14
C MET A 615 -15.78 -13.90 1.08
N ALA A 616 -15.03 -13.06 1.79
CA ALA A 616 -15.54 -12.17 2.83
C ALA A 616 -14.78 -10.84 2.81
N ARG A 617 -15.30 -9.85 3.54
CA ARG A 617 -14.61 -8.59 3.77
C ARG A 617 -14.77 -8.12 5.21
N VAL A 618 -13.75 -7.45 5.73
CA VAL A 618 -13.77 -6.77 7.02
C VAL A 618 -13.49 -5.30 6.76
N ALA A 619 -14.47 -4.47 7.10
CA ALA A 619 -14.43 -3.03 6.87
C ALA A 619 -15.03 -2.30 8.06
N ARG A 620 -14.84 -0.98 8.13
CA ARG A 620 -15.54 -0.17 9.13
C ARG A 620 -17.05 -0.28 8.92
N ALA A 621 -17.80 -0.37 10.01
CA ALA A 621 -19.26 -0.26 9.93
C ALA A 621 -19.68 1.09 9.32
N ASP A 622 -20.90 1.17 8.77
CA ASP A 622 -21.46 2.39 8.18
C ASP A 622 -21.88 3.39 9.27
N THR A 623 -20.89 3.90 10.00
CA THR A 623 -21.02 4.82 11.13
C THR A 623 -19.77 5.70 11.25
N TYR A 624 -19.86 6.71 12.11
CA TYR A 624 -18.74 7.59 12.41
C TYR A 624 -17.79 6.97 13.43
N ILE A 625 -16.52 7.36 13.36
CA ILE A 625 -15.49 6.92 14.30
C ILE A 625 -15.67 7.71 15.62
N PRO A 626 -15.98 7.04 16.74
CA PRO A 626 -16.13 7.70 18.04
C PRO A 626 -14.82 8.31 18.56
N TYR A 627 -14.92 9.30 19.45
CA TYR A 627 -13.76 9.81 20.20
C TYR A 627 -13.27 8.79 21.26
N HIS A 628 -14.21 8.03 21.84
CA HIS A 628 -13.90 6.99 22.82
C HIS A 628 -13.17 5.83 22.16
N PHE A 629 -11.91 5.60 22.55
CA PHE A 629 -10.99 4.74 21.80
C PHE A 629 -11.44 3.27 21.71
N GLU A 630 -11.99 2.69 22.78
CA GLU A 630 -12.50 1.31 22.72
C GLU A 630 -13.61 1.17 21.67
N SER A 631 -14.55 2.12 21.68
CA SER A 631 -15.65 2.16 20.70
C SER A 631 -15.14 2.46 19.28
N GLN A 632 -14.05 3.20 19.15
CA GLN A 632 -13.35 3.44 17.89
C GLN A 632 -12.74 2.15 17.34
N ILE A 633 -12.07 1.35 18.17
CA ILE A 633 -11.54 0.05 17.73
C ILE A 633 -12.66 -0.93 17.41
N ASP A 634 -13.78 -0.93 18.15
CA ASP A 634 -14.93 -1.78 17.86
C ASP A 634 -15.59 -1.46 16.50
N VAL A 635 -15.54 -0.20 16.08
CA VAL A 635 -16.11 0.26 14.80
C VAL A 635 -15.16 0.00 13.63
N LEU A 636 -13.85 0.09 13.85
CA LEU A 636 -12.82 -0.11 12.84
C LEU A 636 -12.50 -1.61 12.63
N PRO A 637 -11.93 -1.99 11.47
CA PRO A 637 -11.26 -3.29 11.36
C PRO A 637 -10.22 -3.45 12.47
N SER A 638 -10.20 -4.59 13.13
CA SER A 638 -9.34 -4.86 14.28
C SER A 638 -8.63 -6.20 14.09
N PHE A 639 -7.55 -6.45 14.83
CA PHE A 639 -6.89 -7.75 14.73
C PHE A 639 -7.86 -8.89 15.05
N LYS A 640 -8.73 -8.66 16.05
CA LYS A 640 -9.77 -9.61 16.44
C LYS A 640 -10.78 -9.89 15.32
N SER A 641 -11.34 -8.86 14.70
CA SER A 641 -12.36 -9.05 13.65
C SER A 641 -11.77 -9.66 12.37
N VAL A 642 -10.56 -9.25 11.98
CA VAL A 642 -9.84 -9.80 10.81
C VAL A 642 -9.49 -11.27 11.03
N LEU A 643 -8.93 -11.63 12.18
CA LEU A 643 -8.60 -13.02 12.49
C LEU A 643 -9.84 -13.90 12.59
N THR A 644 -10.94 -13.40 13.16
CA THR A 644 -12.21 -14.13 13.25
C THR A 644 -12.71 -14.51 11.86
N GLN A 645 -12.74 -13.54 10.94
CA GLN A 645 -13.23 -13.80 9.58
C GLN A 645 -12.29 -14.73 8.79
N ALA A 646 -10.98 -14.60 9.01
CA ALA A 646 -9.98 -15.45 8.37
C ALA A 646 -10.06 -16.91 8.88
N ALA A 647 -10.29 -17.10 10.19
CA ALA A 647 -10.50 -18.41 10.80
C ALA A 647 -11.74 -19.11 10.21
N GLU A 648 -12.87 -18.39 10.08
CA GLU A 648 -14.08 -18.93 9.44
C GLU A 648 -13.82 -19.38 8.00
N LEU A 649 -13.17 -18.55 7.18
CA LEU A 649 -12.87 -18.90 5.79
C LEU A 649 -11.96 -20.12 5.71
N THR A 650 -11.00 -20.24 6.62
CA THR A 650 -10.02 -21.34 6.64
C THR A 650 -10.50 -22.60 7.36
N GLY A 651 -11.67 -22.56 8.01
CA GLY A 651 -12.25 -23.71 8.72
C GLY A 651 -11.63 -23.95 10.09
N TYR A 652 -11.27 -22.89 10.81
CA TYR A 652 -10.78 -22.92 12.18
C TYR A 652 -11.82 -22.32 13.14
N SER A 653 -11.92 -22.87 14.35
CA SER A 653 -12.55 -22.20 15.50
C SER A 653 -11.52 -21.30 16.17
N LEU A 654 -11.99 -20.16 16.67
CA LEU A 654 -11.17 -19.16 17.34
C LEU A 654 -11.71 -18.91 18.75
N GLU A 655 -10.87 -19.15 19.75
CA GLU A 655 -11.09 -18.73 21.13
C GLU A 655 -10.04 -17.70 21.55
N TRP A 656 -10.37 -16.82 22.48
CA TRP A 656 -9.44 -15.80 22.99
C TRP A 656 -9.12 -16.09 24.45
N GLN A 657 -7.84 -16.31 24.74
CA GLN A 657 -7.37 -16.40 26.12
C GLN A 657 -7.33 -15.00 26.73
N LYS A 658 -8.13 -14.78 27.79
CA LYS A 658 -8.21 -13.48 28.48
C LYS A 658 -6.84 -13.04 29.01
N PRO A 659 -6.53 -11.73 28.96
CA PRO A 659 -5.41 -11.16 29.70
C PRO A 659 -5.56 -11.46 31.21
N VAL A 660 -4.43 -11.63 31.92
CA VAL A 660 -4.42 -11.83 33.37
C VAL A 660 -5.07 -10.62 34.05
N GLU A 661 -6.19 -10.81 34.76
CA GLU A 661 -6.82 -9.75 35.56
C GLU A 661 -5.89 -9.36 36.72
N GLU A 662 -5.75 -8.05 36.97
CA GLU A 662 -5.04 -7.54 38.14
C GLU A 662 -5.73 -8.05 39.42
N ALA A 663 -4.94 -8.38 40.45
CA ALA A 663 -5.46 -8.88 41.71
C ALA A 663 -6.37 -7.82 42.39
N GLU A 664 -7.52 -8.24 42.94
CA GLU A 664 -8.43 -7.36 43.68
C GLU A 664 -7.69 -6.53 44.75
N GLY A 665 -7.86 -5.20 44.73
CA GLY A 665 -7.26 -4.27 45.68
C GLY A 665 -5.85 -3.76 45.33
N MET A 666 -5.37 -4.01 44.10
CA MET A 666 -4.08 -3.50 43.59
C MET A 666 -4.27 -2.68 42.32
N VAL A 667 -3.67 -1.49 42.28
CA VAL A 667 -3.65 -0.57 41.13
C VAL A 667 -2.24 -0.49 40.58
N THR A 668 -2.08 -0.80 39.29
CA THR A 668 -0.80 -0.58 38.62
C THR A 668 -0.73 0.82 38.02
N VAL A 669 0.22 1.63 38.48
CA VAL A 669 0.57 2.90 37.84
C VAL A 669 1.64 2.63 36.79
N ASN A 670 1.28 2.75 35.51
CA ASN A 670 2.23 2.64 34.39
C ASN A 670 2.96 3.95 34.09
N ALA A 671 4.16 3.85 33.52
CA ALA A 671 4.90 4.95 32.92
C ALA A 671 4.10 5.61 31.78
N ILE A 672 4.05 6.94 31.75
CA ILE A 672 3.29 7.75 30.77
C ILE A 672 4.21 8.75 30.05
N GLY A 673 3.94 8.98 28.77
CA GLY A 673 4.64 9.97 27.96
C GLY A 673 3.94 11.34 27.94
N SER A 674 4.68 12.35 27.51
CA SER A 674 4.22 13.75 27.42
C SER A 674 3.22 13.97 26.27
N SER A 675 3.23 13.06 25.29
CA SER A 675 2.37 13.06 24.11
C SER A 675 2.00 11.63 23.71
N PRO A 676 0.83 11.39 23.07
CA PRO A 676 0.46 10.08 22.51
C PRO A 676 1.43 9.54 21.44
N SER A 677 2.41 10.36 21.00
CA SER A 677 3.49 9.95 20.09
C SER A 677 4.67 9.27 20.77
N ASP A 678 4.81 9.42 22.09
CA ASP A 678 6.00 9.00 22.81
C ASP A 678 5.93 7.48 23.01
N LYS A 679 6.95 6.75 22.53
CA LYS A 679 7.02 5.29 22.66
C LYS A 679 7.79 4.86 23.90
N THR A 680 8.80 5.63 24.29
CA THR A 680 9.66 5.35 25.45
C THR A 680 9.78 6.58 26.34
N VAL A 681 9.93 6.36 27.64
CA VAL A 681 10.21 7.39 28.65
C VAL A 681 11.33 6.93 29.57
N THR A 682 12.18 7.87 29.99
CA THR A 682 13.27 7.61 30.93
C THR A 682 12.88 8.10 32.32
N ILE A 683 13.00 7.26 33.34
CA ILE A 683 12.76 7.66 34.74
C ILE A 683 13.94 8.52 35.21
N THR A 684 13.71 9.80 35.49
CA THR A 684 14.78 10.70 35.95
C THR A 684 14.94 10.71 37.46
N GLU A 685 13.83 10.57 38.21
CA GLU A 685 13.83 10.58 39.67
C GLU A 685 12.60 9.85 40.21
N LEU A 686 12.76 9.03 41.25
CA LEU A 686 11.66 8.40 41.99
C LEU A 686 11.43 9.18 43.30
N GLN A 687 10.21 9.69 43.49
CA GLN A 687 9.89 10.57 44.63
C GLN A 687 9.22 9.83 45.80
N VAL A 688 9.08 8.51 45.72
CA VAL A 688 8.48 7.66 46.75
C VAL A 688 9.27 6.37 46.96
N GLU A 689 9.07 5.71 48.10
CA GLU A 689 9.66 4.40 48.42
C GLU A 689 8.58 3.32 48.61
N ALA A 690 8.94 2.05 48.41
CA ALA A 690 8.05 0.93 48.73
C ALA A 690 7.71 0.90 50.23
N GLY A 691 6.42 0.75 50.55
CA GLY A 691 5.84 0.84 51.89
C GLY A 691 5.33 2.24 52.27
N GLN A 692 5.54 3.26 51.43
CA GLN A 692 5.07 4.63 51.68
C GLN A 692 3.57 4.78 51.42
N ALA A 693 2.87 5.48 52.31
CA ALA A 693 1.49 5.90 52.10
C ALA A 693 1.46 7.11 51.15
N VAL A 694 0.60 7.06 50.14
CA VAL A 694 0.44 8.10 49.11
C VAL A 694 -1.03 8.47 48.97
N GLN A 695 -1.30 9.74 48.67
CA GLN A 695 -2.63 10.27 48.35
C GLN A 695 -2.77 10.55 46.87
N ALA A 696 -3.97 10.43 46.32
CA ALA A 696 -4.26 10.74 44.92
C ALA A 696 -3.73 12.15 44.56
N GLY A 697 -2.87 12.22 43.54
CA GLY A 697 -2.17 13.44 43.12
C GLY A 697 -0.72 13.55 43.60
N ASP A 698 -0.27 12.72 44.55
CA ASP A 698 1.14 12.68 44.95
C ASP A 698 2.03 12.18 43.81
N ILE A 699 3.18 12.82 43.62
CA ILE A 699 4.14 12.49 42.57
C ILE A 699 4.89 11.22 42.94
N LEU A 700 4.90 10.24 42.05
CA LEU A 700 5.64 8.98 42.20
C LEU A 700 7.01 9.05 41.53
N ALA A 701 7.07 9.65 40.33
CA ALA A 701 8.29 9.72 39.53
C ALA A 701 8.29 10.92 38.60
N SER A 702 9.47 11.48 38.35
CA SER A 702 9.72 12.40 37.24
C SER A 702 10.27 11.60 36.06
N VAL A 703 9.77 11.88 34.85
CA VAL A 703 10.16 11.16 33.63
C VAL A 703 10.48 12.13 32.49
N GLU A 704 11.46 11.76 31.68
CA GLU A 704 11.86 12.48 30.47
C GLU A 704 11.36 11.73 29.23
N ALA A 705 10.55 12.41 28.42
CA ALA A 705 10.06 11.95 27.13
C ALA A 705 10.68 12.79 25.99
N ASP A 706 10.52 12.35 24.75
CA ASP A 706 11.13 12.98 23.56
C ASP A 706 10.91 14.50 23.42
N LYS A 707 9.85 15.05 24.01
CA LYS A 707 9.43 16.46 23.85
C LYS A 707 9.41 17.28 25.13
N ALA A 708 9.39 16.65 26.30
CA ALA A 708 9.29 17.34 27.59
C ALA A 708 9.60 16.39 28.76
N THR A 709 10.00 16.99 29.89
CA THR A 709 10.00 16.33 31.21
C THR A 709 8.62 16.49 31.85
N MET A 710 8.13 15.45 32.52
CA MET A 710 6.84 15.44 33.20
C MET A 710 6.88 14.64 34.50
N GLU A 711 5.83 14.78 35.30
CA GLU A 711 5.67 14.08 36.58
C GLU A 711 4.52 13.08 36.48
N ILE A 712 4.74 11.88 37.02
CA ILE A 712 3.74 10.81 37.11
C ILE A 712 3.22 10.78 38.53
N SER A 713 1.93 11.05 38.71
CA SER A 713 1.26 11.04 40.01
C SER A 713 0.43 9.77 40.23
N THR A 714 0.23 9.38 41.49
CA THR A 714 -0.72 8.31 41.84
C THR A 714 -2.17 8.78 41.59
N PRO A 715 -3.05 7.94 41.04
CA PRO A 715 -4.46 8.26 40.86
C PRO A 715 -5.32 7.96 42.10
N VAL A 716 -4.78 7.24 43.11
CA VAL A 716 -5.54 6.65 44.23
C VAL A 716 -4.83 6.86 45.56
N ASP A 717 -5.60 6.84 46.64
CA ASP A 717 -5.07 6.75 47.99
C ASP A 717 -4.64 5.30 48.28
N GLY A 718 -3.45 5.09 48.86
CA GLY A 718 -2.98 3.73 49.14
C GLY A 718 -1.55 3.63 49.67
N ILE A 719 -1.04 2.40 49.66
CA ILE A 719 0.36 2.10 50.03
C ILE A 719 1.08 1.61 48.77
N VAL A 720 2.23 2.22 48.47
CA VAL A 720 3.12 1.73 47.40
C VAL A 720 3.65 0.36 47.82
N GLU A 721 3.12 -0.72 47.27
CA GLU A 721 3.56 -2.08 47.62
C GLU A 721 4.94 -2.36 47.01
N GLU A 722 5.12 -1.96 45.75
CA GLU A 722 6.31 -2.27 44.97
C GLU A 722 6.55 -1.18 43.91
N LEU A 723 7.81 -0.74 43.79
CA LEU A 723 8.31 0.01 42.64
C LEU A 723 8.93 -0.98 41.66
N LEU A 724 8.49 -0.96 40.41
CA LEU A 724 8.86 -1.92 39.38
C LEU A 724 9.98 -1.41 38.45
N LEU A 725 10.33 -0.13 38.56
CA LEU A 725 11.37 0.55 37.79
C LEU A 725 12.32 1.29 38.73
N GLU A 726 13.56 1.49 38.27
CA GLU A 726 14.61 2.22 38.97
C GLU A 726 14.92 3.56 38.27
N GLU A 727 15.57 4.49 38.98
CA GLU A 727 16.06 5.72 38.38
C GLU A 727 17.07 5.42 37.27
N GLY A 728 16.88 6.02 36.09
CA GLY A 728 17.67 5.78 34.89
C GLY A 728 17.10 4.72 33.94
N ASP A 729 16.03 4.01 34.31
CA ASP A 729 15.38 3.06 33.42
C ASP A 729 14.69 3.78 32.25
N SER A 730 14.98 3.34 31.02
CA SER A 730 14.29 3.77 29.80
C SER A 730 13.34 2.65 29.35
N VAL A 731 12.03 2.89 29.47
CA VAL A 731 10.98 1.89 29.25
C VAL A 731 9.93 2.36 28.25
N ASP A 732 9.19 1.42 27.68
CA ASP A 732 8.06 1.74 26.80
C ASP A 732 6.92 2.42 27.60
N VAL A 733 6.23 3.38 26.98
CA VAL A 733 5.01 3.97 27.55
C VAL A 733 3.98 2.88 27.76
N GLY A 734 3.47 2.75 28.98
CA GLY A 734 2.60 1.66 29.40
C GLY A 734 3.28 0.57 30.24
N THR A 735 4.62 0.57 30.36
CA THR A 735 5.32 -0.32 31.30
C THR A 735 4.92 -0.01 32.75
N PRO A 736 4.60 -1.00 33.58
CA PRO A 736 4.32 -0.80 35.01
C PRO A 736 5.46 -0.09 35.75
N LEU A 737 5.16 1.04 36.39
CA LEU A 737 6.10 1.83 37.22
C LEU A 737 5.98 1.44 38.70
N ALA A 738 4.75 1.36 39.22
CA ALA A 738 4.50 1.07 40.63
C ALA A 738 3.20 0.29 40.82
N ARG A 739 3.11 -0.52 41.89
CA ARG A 739 1.87 -1.16 42.34
C ARG A 739 1.42 -0.55 43.65
N ILE A 740 0.19 -0.06 43.68
CA ILE A 740 -0.40 0.60 44.85
C ILE A 740 -1.53 -0.27 45.38
N LYS A 741 -1.43 -0.64 46.65
CA LYS A 741 -2.50 -1.33 47.37
C LYS A 741 -3.50 -0.30 47.88
N THR A 742 -4.77 -0.46 47.53
CA THR A 742 -5.83 0.50 47.86
C THR A 742 -7.12 -0.19 48.30
N GLU A 743 -7.87 0.47 49.17
CA GLU A 743 -9.22 0.08 49.58
C GLU A 743 -10.31 0.75 48.72
N GLU A 744 -9.93 1.62 47.77
CA GLU A 744 -10.87 2.27 46.85
C GLU A 744 -11.47 1.27 45.87
N THR A 745 -12.80 1.17 45.87
CA THR A 745 -13.57 0.27 44.98
C THR A 745 -13.95 0.92 43.65
N ASP A 746 -13.92 2.25 43.56
CA ASP A 746 -14.27 3.02 42.35
C ASP A 746 -13.00 3.56 41.67
N LEU A 747 -12.16 2.65 41.17
CA LEU A 747 -10.95 3.01 40.45
C LEU A 747 -11.29 3.58 39.06
N ILE A 748 -10.83 4.80 38.78
CA ILE A 748 -10.88 5.36 37.42
C ILE A 748 -9.97 4.49 36.53
N LYS A 749 -10.56 3.63 35.71
CA LYS A 749 -9.81 2.83 34.73
C LYS A 749 -9.09 3.77 33.76
N LYS A 750 -7.78 3.57 33.59
CA LYS A 750 -7.00 4.29 32.57
C LYS A 750 -7.67 4.07 31.20
N PRO A 751 -7.78 5.11 30.36
CA PRO A 751 -8.32 4.95 29.01
C PRO A 751 -7.49 3.92 28.22
N VAL A 752 -8.16 2.97 27.57
CA VAL A 752 -7.49 2.05 26.66
C VAL A 752 -6.93 2.85 25.48
N THR A 753 -5.68 2.58 25.11
CA THR A 753 -4.96 3.26 24.01
C THR A 753 -4.45 2.30 22.94
N SER A 754 -4.65 1.00 23.12
CA SER A 754 -4.35 -0.06 22.15
C SER A 754 -5.32 -1.22 22.29
N GLU A 755 -5.64 -1.90 21.19
CA GLU A 755 -6.39 -3.16 21.25
C GLU A 755 -5.56 -4.23 21.99
N ASN A 756 -6.17 -4.89 22.99
CA ASN A 756 -5.60 -6.06 23.64
C ASN A 756 -6.65 -7.19 23.67
N PRO A 757 -6.80 -7.93 22.55
CA PRO A 757 -7.84 -8.94 22.45
C PRO A 757 -7.50 -10.25 23.18
N GLY A 758 -6.29 -10.37 23.73
CA GLY A 758 -5.75 -11.61 24.32
C GLY A 758 -4.96 -12.44 23.32
N THR A 759 -4.56 -13.65 23.72
CA THR A 759 -3.86 -14.60 22.82
C THR A 759 -4.89 -15.44 22.08
N PRO A 760 -4.88 -15.49 20.74
CA PRO A 760 -5.81 -16.32 19.98
C PRO A 760 -5.43 -17.80 20.08
N ILE A 761 -6.44 -18.64 20.26
CA ILE A 761 -6.32 -20.10 20.22
C ILE A 761 -7.13 -20.55 19.01
N LEU A 762 -6.42 -21.03 17.98
CA LEU A 762 -7.02 -21.53 16.74
C LEU A 762 -7.00 -23.06 16.74
N GLU A 763 -8.18 -23.66 16.62
CA GLU A 763 -8.34 -25.11 16.50
C GLU A 763 -9.01 -25.44 15.17
N LYS A 764 -8.51 -26.44 14.46
CA LYS A 764 -9.09 -26.81 13.16
C LYS A 764 -10.45 -27.47 13.39
N LEU A 765 -11.50 -26.93 12.80
CA LEU A 765 -12.81 -27.57 12.83
C LEU A 765 -12.74 -28.81 11.95
N PHE A 766 -12.75 -29.98 12.57
CA PHE A 766 -12.93 -31.24 11.86
C PHE A 766 -14.37 -31.27 11.32
N SER A 767 -14.58 -30.84 10.07
CA SER A 767 -15.84 -31.11 9.40
C SER A 767 -15.96 -32.60 9.14
N ALA A 768 -17.11 -33.18 9.52
CA ALA A 768 -17.50 -34.54 9.17
C ALA A 768 -17.63 -34.76 7.64
N ASP A 769 -17.57 -33.68 6.87
CA ASP A 769 -17.52 -33.71 5.41
C ASP A 769 -16.06 -33.62 4.94
N ILE A 770 -15.46 -34.79 4.76
CA ILE A 770 -14.30 -34.97 3.89
C ILE A 770 -14.85 -34.92 2.45
N PRO A 771 -14.49 -33.95 1.60
CA PRO A 771 -14.75 -34.07 0.18
C PRO A 771 -14.00 -35.31 -0.29
N SER A 772 -14.73 -36.28 -0.85
CA SER A 772 -14.15 -37.46 -1.44
C SER A 772 -13.21 -37.05 -2.56
N ILE A 773 -11.91 -36.98 -2.27
CA ILE A 773 -10.88 -37.03 -3.30
C ILE A 773 -11.10 -38.36 -4.00
N GLU A 774 -11.45 -38.31 -5.29
CA GLU A 774 -11.53 -39.49 -6.12
C GLU A 774 -10.25 -40.31 -5.94
N LYS A 775 -10.41 -41.53 -5.43
CA LYS A 775 -9.34 -42.51 -5.35
C LYS A 775 -8.86 -42.78 -6.76
N THR A 776 -7.70 -42.22 -7.10
CA THR A 776 -6.91 -42.68 -8.23
C THR A 776 -6.43 -44.10 -7.90
N VAL A 777 -7.00 -45.06 -8.63
CA VAL A 777 -6.60 -46.46 -8.89
C VAL A 777 -5.53 -47.04 -7.94
N SER A 778 -5.94 -48.01 -7.11
CA SER A 778 -5.01 -48.82 -6.32
C SER A 778 -4.26 -49.81 -7.22
N GLU A 779 -3.03 -49.47 -7.61
CA GLU A 779 -2.04 -50.50 -7.92
C GLU A 779 -1.58 -51.16 -6.62
N VAL A 780 -1.58 -52.48 -6.58
CA VAL A 780 -1.06 -53.28 -5.46
C VAL A 780 0.45 -53.05 -5.38
N ARG A 781 0.89 -52.06 -4.60
CA ARG A 781 2.30 -51.77 -4.37
C ARG A 781 2.90 -52.79 -3.41
N LYS A 782 4.04 -53.39 -3.77
CA LYS A 782 4.79 -54.27 -2.85
C LYS A 782 5.32 -53.46 -1.66
N PRO A 783 5.31 -54.00 -0.44
CA PRO A 783 5.87 -53.33 0.73
C PRO A 783 7.39 -53.19 0.58
N ILE A 784 7.93 -52.03 0.96
CA ILE A 784 9.37 -51.76 0.97
C ILE A 784 9.88 -51.96 2.38
N LEU A 785 10.90 -52.81 2.53
CA LEU A 785 11.41 -53.26 3.82
C LEU A 785 12.84 -52.76 4.02
N LEU A 786 13.11 -52.18 5.19
CA LEU A 786 14.45 -51.93 5.72
C LEU A 786 14.87 -53.16 6.51
N SER A 787 15.80 -53.93 5.95
CA SER A 787 16.16 -55.24 6.50
C SER A 787 17.19 -55.12 7.62
N SER A 788 18.38 -54.61 7.30
CA SER A 788 19.47 -54.44 8.26
C SER A 788 20.13 -53.08 8.16
N ILE A 789 20.73 -52.69 9.27
CA ILE A 789 21.66 -51.56 9.36
C ILE A 789 22.95 -52.05 10.01
N SER A 790 24.09 -51.60 9.47
CA SER A 790 25.43 -51.69 10.08
C SER A 790 25.93 -50.29 10.44
N THR A 791 26.80 -50.21 11.44
CA THR A 791 27.38 -48.94 11.92
C THR A 791 28.88 -49.10 12.16
N VAL A 792 29.65 -48.12 11.74
CA VAL A 792 31.09 -47.97 11.99
C VAL A 792 31.33 -46.62 12.66
N LEU A 793 32.02 -46.62 13.80
CA LEU A 793 32.39 -45.41 14.53
C LEU A 793 33.87 -45.04 14.28
N GLY A 794 34.22 -43.79 14.56
CA GLY A 794 35.61 -43.37 14.66
C GLY A 794 36.39 -44.21 15.71
N ALA A 795 37.65 -44.51 15.42
CA ALA A 795 38.49 -45.39 16.23
C ALA A 795 38.89 -44.78 17.58
N ARG A 796 38.89 -43.45 17.68
CA ARG A 796 39.30 -42.73 18.89
C ARG A 796 38.08 -42.29 19.70
N LYS A 797 37.91 -42.87 20.88
CA LYS A 797 36.92 -42.39 21.86
C LYS A 797 37.42 -41.11 22.54
N ILE A 798 36.54 -40.11 22.64
CA ILE A 798 36.79 -38.80 23.25
C ILE A 798 35.75 -38.57 24.35
N VAL A 799 36.22 -38.36 25.58
CA VAL A 799 35.38 -37.98 26.73
C VAL A 799 35.38 -36.45 26.91
N ASN A 800 34.46 -35.89 27.70
CA ASN A 800 34.37 -34.44 27.87
C ASN A 800 35.67 -33.86 28.45
N GLU A 801 36.33 -34.60 29.35
CA GLU A 801 37.60 -34.22 29.96
C GLU A 801 38.73 -34.02 28.94
N ASP A 802 38.68 -34.71 27.80
CA ASP A 802 39.68 -34.57 26.72
C ASP A 802 39.54 -33.23 25.96
N LEU A 803 38.40 -32.53 26.12
CA LEU A 803 38.05 -31.32 25.37
C LEU A 803 38.04 -30.04 26.23
N VAL A 804 38.23 -30.16 27.55
CA VAL A 804 38.23 -29.00 28.45
C VAL A 804 39.51 -28.18 28.25
N ASN A 805 39.35 -26.93 27.81
CA ASN A 805 40.43 -25.96 27.73
C ASN A 805 40.44 -25.10 29.02
N PRO A 806 41.59 -24.94 29.71
CA PRO A 806 41.69 -24.11 30.92
C PRO A 806 41.26 -22.65 30.74
N ASN A 807 41.24 -22.15 29.50
CA ASN A 807 40.86 -20.78 29.18
C ASN A 807 39.37 -20.62 28.82
N ASP A 808 38.61 -21.72 28.72
CA ASP A 808 37.19 -21.69 28.38
C ASP A 808 36.30 -21.72 29.63
N GLU A 809 35.12 -21.13 29.54
CA GLU A 809 34.11 -21.14 30.61
C GLU A 809 33.41 -22.50 30.81
N TRP A 810 33.71 -23.51 29.98
CA TRP A 810 32.98 -24.79 29.95
C TRP A 810 33.85 -25.94 30.50
N ASP A 811 33.54 -26.38 31.72
CA ASP A 811 34.05 -27.64 32.26
C ASP A 811 33.24 -28.86 31.75
N SER A 812 33.69 -30.07 32.09
CA SER A 812 33.03 -31.33 31.68
C SER A 812 31.54 -31.37 32.06
N ALA A 813 31.19 -30.86 33.25
CA ALA A 813 29.81 -30.80 33.73
C ALA A 813 28.96 -29.78 32.94
N ALA A 814 29.54 -28.65 32.55
CA ALA A 814 28.91 -27.63 31.73
C ALA A 814 28.63 -28.15 30.31
N ILE A 815 29.56 -28.92 29.72
CA ILE A 815 29.36 -29.55 28.41
C ILE A 815 28.16 -30.50 28.46
N GLN A 816 28.13 -31.42 29.45
CA GLN A 816 27.03 -32.36 29.63
C GLN A 816 25.71 -31.62 29.86
N LYS A 817 25.67 -30.62 30.75
CA LYS A 817 24.46 -29.84 31.04
C LYS A 817 23.91 -29.09 29.82
N ARG A 818 24.79 -28.58 28.94
CA ARG A 818 24.40 -27.72 27.80
C ARG A 818 24.05 -28.52 26.55
N THR A 819 24.64 -29.71 26.38
CA THR A 819 24.53 -30.50 25.14
C THR A 819 23.92 -31.89 25.35
N GLY A 820 23.99 -32.42 26.57
CA GLY A 820 23.66 -33.81 26.91
C GLY A 820 24.73 -34.83 26.51
N ILE A 821 25.91 -34.40 26.04
CA ILE A 821 26.96 -35.26 25.50
C ILE A 821 28.00 -35.60 26.59
N GLU A 822 28.37 -36.87 26.70
CA GLU A 822 29.45 -37.35 27.59
C GLU A 822 30.62 -37.94 26.81
N THR A 823 30.32 -38.63 25.70
CA THR A 823 31.34 -39.31 24.88
C THR A 823 31.04 -39.15 23.39
N ARG A 824 32.11 -39.10 22.58
CA ARG A 824 32.04 -39.11 21.12
C ARG A 824 33.21 -39.90 20.54
N TYR A 825 33.14 -40.20 19.24
CA TYR A 825 34.14 -41.00 18.54
C TYR A 825 34.67 -40.22 17.35
N TRP A 826 35.99 -40.02 17.27
CA TRP A 826 36.66 -39.35 16.17
C TRP A 826 37.55 -40.31 15.42
N ILE A 827 37.84 -40.02 14.15
CA ILE A 827 38.88 -40.72 13.40
C ILE A 827 40.27 -40.44 14.03
N ASP A 828 41.17 -41.41 13.93
CA ASP A 828 42.54 -41.33 14.49
C ASP A 828 43.63 -41.12 13.42
N GLY A 829 43.22 -40.85 12.18
CA GLY A 829 44.10 -40.74 11.02
C GLY A 829 44.35 -42.05 10.27
N THR A 830 43.97 -43.21 10.82
CA THR A 830 43.95 -44.50 10.09
C THR A 830 42.64 -44.74 9.35
N GLN A 831 41.61 -43.97 9.69
CA GLN A 831 40.28 -43.96 9.07
C GLN A 831 40.02 -42.62 8.38
N ASP A 832 39.22 -42.69 7.32
CA ASP A 832 38.59 -41.57 6.65
C ASP A 832 37.12 -41.91 6.33
N VAL A 833 36.35 -40.93 5.84
CA VAL A 833 34.94 -41.14 5.49
C VAL A 833 34.72 -42.28 4.48
N THR A 834 35.69 -42.53 3.58
CA THR A 834 35.57 -43.56 2.53
C THR A 834 35.78 -44.96 3.10
N SER A 835 36.86 -45.18 3.84
CA SER A 835 37.16 -46.44 4.53
C SER A 835 36.06 -46.82 5.52
N MET A 836 35.50 -45.85 6.25
CA MET A 836 34.37 -46.09 7.15
C MET A 836 33.10 -46.50 6.39
N ALA A 837 32.76 -45.78 5.31
CA ALA A 837 31.62 -46.13 4.46
C ALA A 837 31.77 -47.53 3.82
N VAL A 838 32.97 -47.86 3.30
CA VAL A 838 33.27 -49.17 2.74
C VAL A 838 33.14 -50.27 3.80
N GLN A 839 33.67 -50.04 5.00
CA GLN A 839 33.56 -51.01 6.09
C GLN A 839 32.09 -51.22 6.51
N ALA A 840 31.30 -50.14 6.63
CA ALA A 840 29.88 -50.25 6.94
C ALA A 840 29.13 -51.09 5.89
N VAL A 841 29.39 -50.87 4.59
CA VAL A 841 28.78 -51.68 3.53
C VAL A 841 29.23 -53.14 3.58
N ARG A 842 30.52 -53.41 3.81
CA ARG A 842 31.02 -54.79 3.96
C ARG A 842 30.38 -55.51 5.14
N ASP A 843 30.24 -54.83 6.27
CA ASP A 843 29.61 -55.39 7.47
C ASP A 843 28.11 -55.67 7.22
N LEU A 844 27.42 -54.78 6.48
CA LEU A 844 26.03 -54.98 6.08
C LEU A 844 25.88 -56.19 5.15
N LEU A 845 26.70 -56.30 4.12
CA LEU A 845 26.69 -57.40 3.15
C LEU A 845 26.98 -58.74 3.83
N ALA A 846 27.98 -58.79 4.70
CA ALA A 846 28.31 -59.98 5.50
C ALA A 846 27.14 -60.40 6.40
N LYS A 847 26.45 -59.44 7.01
CA LYS A 847 25.29 -59.67 7.88
C LYS A 847 24.08 -60.19 7.10
N GLU A 848 23.84 -59.64 5.92
CA GLU A 848 22.75 -60.01 5.00
C GLU A 848 23.06 -61.23 4.14
N ARG A 849 24.29 -61.75 4.21
CA ARG A 849 24.81 -62.84 3.37
C ARG A 849 24.62 -62.56 1.88
N LEU A 850 24.95 -61.34 1.48
CA LEU A 850 24.91 -60.86 0.10
C LEU A 850 26.32 -60.57 -0.40
N GLU A 851 26.54 -60.78 -1.69
CA GLU A 851 27.73 -60.31 -2.37
C GLU A 851 27.49 -58.91 -2.97
N PRO A 852 28.53 -58.10 -3.22
CA PRO A 852 28.36 -56.80 -3.87
C PRO A 852 27.59 -56.84 -5.21
N SER A 853 27.65 -57.97 -5.94
CA SER A 853 26.92 -58.17 -7.19
C SER A 853 25.40 -58.31 -7.03
N ASP A 854 24.90 -58.48 -5.81
CA ASP A 854 23.46 -58.59 -5.51
C ASP A 854 22.77 -57.24 -5.29
N ILE A 855 23.53 -56.13 -5.37
CA ILE A 855 23.08 -54.76 -5.08
C ILE A 855 22.95 -53.97 -6.38
N ASP A 856 21.84 -53.28 -6.56
CA ASP A 856 21.51 -52.56 -7.79
C ASP A 856 21.75 -51.05 -7.70
N ALA A 857 21.76 -50.51 -6.48
CA ALA A 857 22.03 -49.09 -6.26
C ALA A 857 22.69 -48.78 -4.90
N LEU A 858 23.63 -47.83 -4.92
CA LEU A 858 24.21 -47.16 -3.76
C LEU A 858 23.76 -45.70 -3.74
N VAL A 859 23.06 -45.29 -2.68
CA VAL A 859 22.68 -43.90 -2.43
C VAL A 859 23.42 -43.42 -1.20
N CYS A 860 24.40 -42.54 -1.37
CA CYS A 860 25.21 -42.06 -0.26
C CYS A 860 24.79 -40.66 0.20
N SER A 861 24.62 -40.44 1.50
CA SER A 861 24.45 -39.13 2.11
C SER A 861 25.72 -38.77 2.86
N THR A 862 26.41 -37.71 2.42
CA THR A 862 27.59 -37.18 3.09
C THR A 862 27.68 -35.67 2.88
N GLY A 863 27.97 -34.93 3.95
CA GLY A 863 28.42 -33.54 3.91
C GLY A 863 29.95 -33.42 3.96
N THR A 864 30.67 -34.54 4.02
CA THR A 864 32.11 -34.60 4.27
C THR A 864 32.88 -35.46 3.26
N PRO A 865 32.59 -35.39 1.95
CA PRO A 865 33.31 -36.21 0.99
C PRO A 865 34.78 -35.78 0.89
N THR A 866 35.68 -36.75 0.69
CA THR A 866 37.12 -36.47 0.46
C THR A 866 37.40 -35.80 -0.90
N ALA A 867 36.43 -35.86 -1.83
CA ALA A 867 36.43 -35.06 -3.05
C ALA A 867 35.00 -34.96 -3.61
N MET A 868 34.71 -33.86 -4.30
CA MET A 868 33.43 -33.68 -5.00
C MET A 868 33.22 -34.66 -6.16
N THR A 869 34.30 -35.08 -6.83
CA THR A 869 34.24 -36.06 -7.92
C THR A 869 35.52 -36.89 -7.94
N PRO A 870 35.44 -38.23 -8.08
CA PRO A 870 34.23 -39.05 -8.04
C PRO A 870 33.55 -39.02 -6.67
N SER A 871 32.22 -39.17 -6.66
CA SER A 871 31.38 -39.15 -5.45
C SER A 871 31.78 -40.26 -4.47
N LEU A 872 31.40 -40.13 -3.20
CA LEU A 872 31.67 -41.12 -2.16
C LEU A 872 31.04 -42.48 -2.51
N ALA A 873 29.81 -42.51 -3.01
CA ALA A 873 29.16 -43.74 -3.49
C ALA A 873 29.97 -44.44 -4.59
N CYS A 874 30.51 -43.70 -5.56
CA CYS A 874 31.36 -44.25 -6.62
C CYS A 874 32.69 -44.78 -6.08
N ARG A 875 33.26 -44.14 -5.06
CA ARG A 875 34.49 -44.61 -4.38
C ARG A 875 34.23 -45.90 -3.60
N VAL A 876 33.08 -45.99 -2.93
CA VAL A 876 32.64 -47.22 -2.26
C VAL A 876 32.46 -48.35 -3.28
N LEU A 877 31.75 -48.09 -4.39
CA LEU A 877 31.60 -49.06 -5.48
C LEU A 877 32.96 -49.56 -6.01
N ARG A 878 33.92 -48.64 -6.21
CA ARG A 878 35.28 -48.99 -6.63
C ARG A 878 35.99 -49.90 -5.62
N ALA A 879 35.84 -49.64 -4.32
CA ALA A 879 36.45 -50.44 -3.24
C ALA A 879 35.76 -51.79 -3.00
N LEU A 880 34.52 -51.96 -3.46
CA LEU A 880 33.77 -53.22 -3.44
C LEU A 880 33.99 -54.05 -4.71
N SER A 881 34.47 -53.44 -5.80
CA SER A 881 34.71 -54.13 -7.07
C SER A 881 35.85 -55.15 -6.94
N PRO A 882 35.73 -56.35 -7.55
CA PRO A 882 36.78 -57.37 -7.51
C PRO A 882 38.05 -56.90 -8.23
N GLU A 883 39.22 -57.46 -7.87
CA GLU A 883 40.51 -57.11 -8.51
C GLU A 883 40.52 -57.32 -10.04
N LYS A 884 39.69 -58.24 -10.54
CA LYS A 884 39.45 -58.48 -11.97
C LYS A 884 37.95 -58.47 -12.25
N GLY A 885 37.46 -57.40 -12.89
CA GLY A 885 36.05 -57.20 -13.25
C GLY A 885 35.56 -55.81 -12.88
N GLU A 886 34.38 -55.43 -13.36
CA GLU A 886 33.70 -54.17 -13.01
C GLU A 886 32.29 -54.49 -12.52
N LEU A 887 31.92 -53.93 -11.36
CA LEU A 887 30.54 -53.93 -10.90
C LEU A 887 29.83 -52.71 -11.50
N LEU A 888 28.74 -52.94 -12.23
CA LEU A 888 27.93 -51.89 -12.84
C LEU A 888 26.62 -51.77 -12.07
N MET A 889 26.45 -50.68 -11.34
CA MET A 889 25.23 -50.36 -10.60
C MET A 889 25.07 -48.84 -10.47
N GLN A 890 23.87 -48.39 -10.11
CA GLN A 890 23.63 -46.97 -9.85
C GLN A 890 24.39 -46.54 -8.58
N ALA A 891 25.20 -45.47 -8.64
CA ALA A 891 25.91 -44.96 -7.46
C ALA A 891 25.98 -43.43 -7.50
N HIS A 892 25.46 -42.76 -6.48
CA HIS A 892 25.49 -41.29 -6.39
C HIS A 892 25.35 -40.80 -4.95
N ASP A 893 25.72 -39.53 -4.74
CA ASP A 893 25.63 -38.86 -3.45
C ASP A 893 24.44 -37.89 -3.40
N VAL A 894 23.91 -37.66 -2.20
CA VAL A 894 22.88 -36.66 -1.87
C VAL A 894 23.38 -35.85 -0.69
N ASN A 895 23.50 -34.53 -0.83
CA ASN A 895 23.88 -33.65 0.29
C ASN A 895 22.65 -32.96 0.87
N ALA A 896 22.27 -33.35 2.09
CA ALA A 896 21.28 -32.64 2.92
C ALA A 896 21.71 -32.63 4.39
N ALA A 897 23.03 -32.60 4.63
CA ALA A 897 23.66 -32.61 5.94
C ALA A 897 22.98 -33.61 6.90
N CYS A 898 22.67 -33.21 8.15
CA CYS A 898 22.10 -34.10 9.16
C CYS A 898 20.72 -34.71 8.80
N SER A 899 19.96 -34.12 7.88
CA SER A 899 18.70 -34.69 7.38
C SER A 899 18.89 -35.69 6.24
N GLY A 900 20.13 -35.90 5.81
CA GLY A 900 20.47 -36.64 4.60
C GLY A 900 20.03 -38.11 4.60
N TYR A 901 19.88 -38.76 5.76
CA TYR A 901 19.28 -40.09 5.81
C TYR A 901 17.85 -40.10 5.28
N MET A 902 17.01 -39.10 5.60
CA MET A 902 15.64 -39.02 5.11
C MET A 902 15.59 -38.81 3.60
N TYR A 903 16.49 -37.99 3.07
CA TYR A 903 16.60 -37.74 1.62
C TYR A 903 17.08 -39.00 0.88
N ALA A 904 18.13 -39.66 1.36
CA ALA A 904 18.63 -40.89 0.78
C ALA A 904 17.62 -42.04 0.90
N LEU A 905 16.88 -42.12 2.01
CA LEU A 905 15.81 -43.09 2.22
C LEU A 905 14.65 -42.89 1.24
N GLN A 906 14.26 -41.63 0.95
CA GLN A 906 13.27 -41.35 -0.08
C GLN A 906 13.75 -41.78 -1.47
N ASN A 907 15.02 -41.49 -1.82
CA ASN A 907 15.60 -41.93 -3.09
C ASN A 907 15.57 -43.44 -3.24
N ALA A 908 15.93 -44.19 -2.19
CA ALA A 908 15.85 -45.64 -2.19
C ALA A 908 14.41 -46.17 -2.31
N VAL A 909 13.46 -45.55 -1.61
CA VAL A 909 12.03 -45.86 -1.74
C VAL A 909 11.53 -45.63 -3.16
N ASP A 910 11.94 -44.53 -3.80
CA ASP A 910 11.52 -44.20 -5.15
C ASP A 910 12.14 -45.14 -6.20
N ILE A 911 13.41 -45.54 -6.03
CA ILE A 911 14.06 -46.59 -6.86
C ILE A 911 13.33 -47.94 -6.74
N LEU A 912 12.93 -48.34 -5.53
CA LEU A 912 12.23 -49.61 -5.29
C LEU A 912 10.75 -49.57 -5.70
N ARG A 913 10.14 -48.39 -5.75
CA ARG A 913 8.80 -48.20 -6.32
C ARG A 913 8.82 -48.34 -7.83
N ASP A 914 9.87 -47.82 -8.48
CA ASP A 914 10.08 -47.97 -9.92
C ASP A 914 10.40 -49.42 -10.30
N ASP A 915 11.30 -50.07 -9.57
CA ASP A 915 11.64 -51.49 -9.77
C ASP A 915 11.70 -52.26 -8.44
N PRO A 916 10.60 -52.96 -8.08
CA PRO A 916 10.53 -53.74 -6.84
C PRO A 916 11.47 -54.96 -6.78
N SER A 917 12.20 -55.30 -7.84
CA SER A 917 13.17 -56.41 -7.82
C SER A 917 14.54 -56.00 -7.30
N LYS A 918 14.83 -54.70 -7.25
CA LYS A 918 16.13 -54.16 -6.87
C LYS A 918 16.41 -54.29 -5.37
N LYS A 919 17.70 -54.22 -5.02
CA LYS A 919 18.22 -54.02 -3.66
C LYS A 919 19.03 -52.73 -3.61
N VAL A 920 18.67 -51.84 -2.70
CA VAL A 920 19.31 -50.53 -2.57
C VAL A 920 20.00 -50.42 -1.23
N ILE A 921 21.26 -49.99 -1.22
CA ILE A 921 21.97 -49.64 0.00
C ILE A 921 21.98 -48.12 0.15
N VAL A 922 21.40 -47.65 1.25
CA VAL A 922 21.53 -46.25 1.70
C VAL A 922 22.74 -46.17 2.62
N ILE A 923 23.72 -45.35 2.26
CA ILE A 923 24.94 -45.11 3.04
C ILE A 923 24.83 -43.72 3.65
N THR A 924 25.06 -43.57 4.95
CA THR A 924 25.36 -42.26 5.55
C THR A 924 26.79 -42.30 6.04
N ALA A 925 27.59 -41.27 5.79
CA ALA A 925 28.98 -41.27 6.23
C ALA A 925 29.45 -39.84 6.50
N GLU A 926 29.89 -39.59 7.73
CA GLU A 926 30.30 -38.27 8.19
C GLU A 926 31.57 -38.34 9.04
N THR A 927 32.60 -37.58 8.63
CA THR A 927 33.78 -37.32 9.46
C THR A 927 33.92 -35.81 9.67
N LEU A 928 33.22 -35.28 10.67
CA LEU A 928 33.14 -33.85 10.96
C LEU A 928 34.30 -33.38 11.84
N SER A 929 34.93 -34.28 12.61
CA SER A 929 35.99 -33.92 13.56
C SER A 929 37.14 -33.08 12.98
N PRO A 930 37.60 -33.24 11.72
CA PRO A 930 38.66 -32.40 11.17
C PRO A 930 38.23 -30.94 10.89
N MET A 931 36.93 -30.68 10.75
CA MET A 931 36.36 -29.39 10.35
C MET A 931 35.83 -28.58 11.54
N ILE A 932 35.96 -29.12 12.74
CA ILE A 932 35.58 -28.47 13.99
C ILE A 932 36.52 -27.29 14.28
N ASN A 933 35.96 -26.19 14.78
CA ASN A 933 36.73 -25.12 15.40
C ASN A 933 37.02 -25.50 16.87
N HIS A 934 38.28 -25.81 17.19
CA HIS A 934 38.67 -26.19 18.55
C HIS A 934 38.68 -25.00 19.53
N ASP A 935 38.71 -23.76 19.03
CA ASP A 935 38.69 -22.54 19.83
C ASP A 935 37.25 -22.06 20.15
N ASP A 936 36.23 -22.71 19.60
CA ASP A 936 34.82 -22.41 19.90
C ASP A 936 34.18 -23.53 20.73
N PRO A 937 34.03 -23.36 22.06
CA PRO A 937 33.43 -24.38 22.93
C PRO A 937 31.97 -24.68 22.56
N LYS A 938 31.28 -23.83 21.79
CA LYS A 938 29.89 -24.05 21.37
C LYS A 938 29.77 -25.07 20.24
N THR A 939 30.81 -25.26 19.43
CA THR A 939 30.82 -26.20 18.31
C THR A 939 31.79 -27.38 18.53
N SER A 940 32.87 -27.17 19.29
CA SER A 940 33.94 -28.15 19.46
C SER A 940 33.55 -29.46 20.12
N VAL A 941 32.49 -29.42 20.93
CA VAL A 941 32.03 -30.54 21.75
C VAL A 941 30.92 -31.37 21.11
N LEU A 942 30.36 -30.91 19.98
CA LEU A 942 29.07 -31.39 19.48
C LEU A 942 29.15 -32.64 18.60
N PHE A 943 30.22 -32.81 17.82
CA PHE A 943 30.21 -33.75 16.70
C PHE A 943 31.00 -35.04 16.95
N GLY A 944 30.49 -36.14 16.41
CA GLY A 944 31.15 -37.43 16.31
C GLY A 944 31.22 -37.91 14.86
N ASP A 945 32.16 -38.82 14.59
CA ASP A 945 32.39 -39.39 13.27
C ASP A 945 31.78 -40.80 13.20
N ALA A 946 30.99 -41.07 12.16
CA ALA A 946 30.35 -42.35 11.94
C ALA A 946 30.03 -42.61 10.47
N ALA A 947 29.83 -43.88 10.13
CA ALA A 947 29.21 -44.31 8.90
C ALA A 947 28.16 -45.40 9.18
N THR A 948 27.04 -45.37 8.48
CA THR A 948 26.04 -46.44 8.49
C THR A 948 25.71 -46.91 7.07
N ALA A 949 25.28 -48.17 6.95
CA ALA A 949 24.73 -48.70 5.71
C ALA A 949 23.41 -49.43 6.01
N SER A 950 22.35 -49.07 5.27
CA SER A 950 20.99 -49.58 5.40
C SER A 950 20.56 -50.32 4.14
N LEU A 951 20.14 -51.59 4.25
CA LEU A 951 19.63 -52.37 3.11
C LEU A 951 18.10 -52.21 2.99
N LEU A 952 17.63 -51.76 1.82
CA LEU A 952 16.22 -51.72 1.45
C LEU A 952 15.90 -52.68 0.29
N SER A 953 14.80 -53.43 0.42
CA SER A 953 14.28 -54.32 -0.62
C SER A 953 12.77 -54.53 -0.47
N CYS A 954 12.09 -54.93 -1.55
CA CYS A 954 10.70 -55.42 -1.46
C CYS A 954 10.62 -56.92 -1.09
N GLU A 955 11.75 -57.62 -1.13
CA GLU A 955 11.88 -59.00 -0.66
C GLU A 955 12.01 -59.02 0.88
N PRO A 956 11.19 -59.83 1.59
CA PRO A 956 11.37 -60.06 3.03
C PRO A 956 12.69 -60.77 3.31
N ARG A 957 13.48 -60.23 4.25
CA ARG A 957 14.79 -60.75 4.66
C ARG A 957 14.87 -60.78 6.19
N GLN A 958 15.65 -61.71 6.75
CA GLN A 958 15.87 -61.82 8.20
C GLN A 958 17.00 -60.89 8.66
N GLY A 959 16.75 -59.58 8.64
CA GLY A 959 17.70 -58.58 9.09
C GLY A 959 17.54 -58.20 10.56
N ASN A 960 18.38 -57.28 11.06
CA ASN A 960 18.30 -56.83 12.46
C ASN A 960 17.31 -55.68 12.71
N ILE A 961 16.78 -55.07 11.65
CA ILE A 961 15.82 -53.97 11.74
C ILE A 961 14.40 -54.46 11.42
N ASN A 962 14.23 -55.09 10.25
CA ASN A 962 12.96 -55.60 9.72
C ASN A 962 11.80 -54.60 9.90
N ALA A 963 11.84 -53.51 9.15
CA ALA A 963 10.83 -52.46 9.23
C ALA A 963 10.21 -52.16 7.88
N LEU A 964 8.89 -51.99 7.82
CA LEU A 964 8.20 -51.40 6.69
C LEU A 964 8.55 -49.92 6.61
N VAL A 965 9.07 -49.50 5.46
CA VAL A 965 9.46 -48.11 5.22
C VAL A 965 8.44 -47.42 4.35
N ASN A 966 7.94 -46.32 4.91
CA ASN A 966 7.05 -45.42 4.21
C ASN A 966 7.85 -44.32 3.56
N ARG A 967 7.38 -43.82 2.41
CA ARG A 967 8.07 -42.75 1.69
C ARG A 967 8.23 -41.54 2.62
N PRO A 968 9.46 -41.07 2.91
CA PRO A 968 9.67 -39.88 3.74
C PRO A 968 9.03 -38.64 3.13
N VAL A 969 8.61 -37.71 3.97
CA VAL A 969 8.25 -36.33 3.60
C VAL A 969 9.47 -35.45 3.76
N LEU A 970 9.77 -34.61 2.77
CA LEU A 970 10.95 -33.75 2.75
C LEU A 970 10.55 -32.30 2.54
N SER A 971 11.36 -31.36 3.05
CA SER A 971 11.18 -29.92 2.88
C SER A 971 12.51 -29.18 3.10
N ALA A 972 12.57 -27.88 2.79
CA ALA A 972 13.73 -27.02 3.06
C ALA A 972 13.29 -25.56 3.29
N LYS A 973 14.17 -24.74 3.89
CA LYS A 973 14.00 -23.29 4.07
C LYS A 973 15.28 -22.58 3.65
N GLY A 974 15.17 -21.54 2.81
CA GLY A 974 16.31 -20.66 2.53
C GLY A 974 16.64 -19.77 3.73
N VAL A 975 17.93 -19.68 4.11
CA VAL A 975 18.44 -18.80 5.16
C VAL A 975 19.76 -18.17 4.74
N ALA A 976 20.18 -17.09 5.40
CA ALA A 976 21.48 -16.49 5.18
C ALA A 976 22.63 -17.40 5.66
N ASP A 977 23.76 -17.38 4.96
CA ASP A 977 24.94 -18.23 5.21
C ASP A 977 25.47 -18.17 6.64
N LYS A 978 25.30 -17.02 7.32
CA LYS A 978 25.75 -16.79 8.70
C LYS A 978 25.04 -17.62 9.77
N VAL A 979 23.88 -18.22 9.45
CA VAL A 979 23.06 -18.90 10.46
C VAL A 979 23.61 -20.30 10.80
N LEU A 980 24.04 -21.07 9.80
CA LEU A 980 24.72 -22.35 9.97
C LEU A 980 25.54 -22.65 8.72
N TYR A 981 26.85 -22.74 8.89
CA TYR A 981 27.82 -22.91 7.83
C TYR A 981 28.68 -24.14 8.10
N VAL A 982 28.70 -25.08 7.14
CA VAL A 982 29.56 -26.27 7.15
C VAL A 982 30.48 -26.18 5.94
N PRO A 983 31.80 -26.02 6.13
CA PRO A 983 32.75 -25.85 5.05
C PRO A 983 33.02 -27.15 4.29
N ASN A 984 33.70 -27.04 3.14
CA ASN A 984 34.19 -28.20 2.42
C ASN A 984 35.38 -28.82 3.16
N MET A 985 35.47 -30.16 3.13
CA MET A 985 36.62 -30.86 3.71
C MET A 985 37.92 -30.40 3.03
N GLY A 986 38.85 -29.85 3.83
CA GLY A 986 40.14 -29.34 3.36
C GLY A 986 40.21 -27.85 3.01
N SER A 987 39.13 -27.06 3.21
CA SER A 987 39.13 -25.61 2.88
C SER A 987 39.77 -24.69 3.93
N GLU A 988 40.46 -25.22 4.95
CA GLU A 988 40.95 -24.53 6.16
C GLU A 988 39.87 -23.85 7.04
N GLU A 989 38.70 -23.55 6.48
CA GLU A 989 37.53 -23.02 7.17
C GLU A 989 36.95 -24.02 8.19
N LYS A 990 36.23 -23.49 9.18
CA LYS A 990 35.64 -24.27 10.28
C LYS A 990 34.12 -24.11 10.36
N ILE A 991 33.45 -25.09 10.97
CA ILE A 991 32.00 -25.05 11.19
C ILE A 991 31.63 -23.85 12.09
N ALA A 992 30.60 -23.10 11.70
CA ALA A 992 30.09 -21.95 12.46
C ALA A 992 28.55 -21.93 12.48
N MET A 993 27.94 -21.48 13.58
CA MET A 993 26.47 -21.40 13.67
C MET A 993 25.96 -20.40 14.72
N GLU A 994 24.77 -19.85 14.45
CA GLU A 994 23.96 -19.09 15.41
C GLU A 994 23.04 -20.05 16.19
N GLY A 995 23.53 -20.58 17.32
CA GLY A 995 22.86 -21.66 18.06
C GLY A 995 21.40 -21.41 18.45
N LEU A 996 21.01 -20.18 18.81
CA LEU A 996 19.63 -19.87 19.18
C LEU A 996 18.68 -19.91 17.98
N THR A 997 19.12 -19.37 16.85
CA THR A 997 18.36 -19.36 15.59
C THR A 997 18.16 -20.78 15.08
N VAL A 998 19.24 -21.58 15.06
CA VAL A 998 19.19 -23.00 14.69
C VAL A 998 18.26 -23.78 15.61
N PHE A 999 18.35 -23.58 16.93
CA PHE A 999 17.49 -24.25 17.91
C PHE A 999 16.00 -24.02 17.65
N LYS A 1000 15.57 -22.76 17.49
CA LYS A 1000 14.16 -22.41 17.27
C LYS A 1000 13.61 -23.06 16.00
N VAL A 1001 14.38 -22.99 14.90
CA VAL A 1001 13.95 -23.53 13.61
C VAL A 1001 13.94 -25.06 13.62
N ALA A 1002 14.97 -25.69 14.19
CA ALA A 1002 15.09 -27.14 14.28
C ALA A 1002 13.93 -27.77 15.05
N VAL A 1003 13.57 -27.23 16.22
CA VAL A 1003 12.45 -27.74 17.04
C VAL A 1003 11.13 -27.63 16.29
N LYS A 1004 10.77 -26.44 15.77
CA LYS A 1004 9.52 -26.22 15.03
C LYS A 1004 9.44 -27.15 13.81
N LYS A 1005 10.48 -27.18 12.98
CA LYS A 1005 10.41 -27.89 11.69
C LYS A 1005 10.47 -29.41 11.83
N MET A 1006 11.17 -29.95 12.83
CA MET A 1006 11.12 -31.39 13.10
C MET A 1006 9.73 -31.84 13.58
N ILE A 1007 9.03 -31.01 14.36
CA ILE A 1007 7.63 -31.28 14.74
C ILE A 1007 6.73 -31.21 13.50
N ASP A 1008 6.83 -30.15 12.70
CA ASP A 1008 6.03 -29.97 11.47
C ASP A 1008 6.18 -31.18 10.53
N MET A 1009 7.42 -31.64 10.29
CA MET A 1009 7.68 -32.77 9.40
C MET A 1009 7.14 -34.08 9.97
N LEU A 1010 7.30 -34.31 11.27
CA LEU A 1010 6.76 -35.51 11.92
C LEU A 1010 5.23 -35.56 11.81
N SER A 1011 4.56 -34.45 12.12
CA SER A 1011 3.10 -34.33 11.98
C SER A 1011 2.65 -34.57 10.54
N LYS A 1012 3.40 -34.08 9.55
CA LYS A 1012 3.12 -34.33 8.13
C LYS A 1012 3.28 -35.80 7.75
N ALA A 1013 4.34 -36.47 8.24
CA ALA A 1013 4.55 -37.90 7.98
C ALA A 1013 3.43 -38.76 8.59
N CYS A 1014 2.94 -38.40 9.78
CA CYS A 1014 1.78 -39.03 10.42
C CYS A 1014 0.48 -38.75 9.65
N ALA A 1015 0.27 -37.51 9.20
CA ALA A 1015 -0.90 -37.13 8.42
C ALA A 1015 -1.00 -37.87 7.07
N ASP A 1016 0.11 -38.04 6.35
CA ASP A 1016 0.19 -38.85 5.11
C ASP A 1016 -0.19 -40.32 5.34
N ARG A 1017 -0.22 -40.76 6.60
CA ARG A 1017 -0.59 -42.10 7.06
C ARG A 1017 -1.98 -42.17 7.68
N GLY A 1018 -2.65 -41.05 7.87
CA GLY A 1018 -3.93 -40.98 8.55
C GLY A 1018 -3.84 -41.38 10.03
N ILE A 1019 -2.70 -41.14 10.68
CA ILE A 1019 -2.49 -41.36 12.11
C ILE A 1019 -2.06 -40.05 12.79
N ALA A 1020 -2.29 -39.95 14.10
CA ALA A 1020 -1.80 -38.85 14.93
C ALA A 1020 -0.40 -39.13 15.49
N VAL A 1021 0.28 -38.09 15.98
CA VAL A 1021 1.65 -38.21 16.54
C VAL A 1021 1.65 -38.99 17.86
N ASP A 1022 0.59 -38.89 18.65
CA ASP A 1022 0.41 -39.62 19.92
C ASP A 1022 0.16 -41.14 19.73
N GLU A 1023 -0.26 -41.55 18.52
CA GLU A 1023 -0.37 -42.96 18.11
C GLU A 1023 0.97 -43.61 17.76
N LEU A 1024 2.08 -42.88 17.76
CA LEU A 1024 3.40 -43.47 17.61
C LEU A 1024 3.80 -44.22 18.90
N ASP A 1025 4.55 -45.31 18.75
CA ASP A 1025 5.10 -46.06 19.88
C ASP A 1025 6.44 -45.48 20.32
N GLN A 1026 7.22 -44.97 19.35
CA GLN A 1026 8.51 -44.32 19.57
C GLN A 1026 8.72 -43.18 18.57
N ILE A 1027 9.44 -42.14 19.00
CA ILE A 1027 9.96 -41.08 18.13
C ILE A 1027 11.48 -41.09 18.19
N VAL A 1028 12.12 -41.14 17.02
CA VAL A 1028 13.57 -41.02 16.83
C VAL A 1028 13.85 -39.69 16.14
N PRO A 1029 14.10 -38.61 16.90
CA PRO A 1029 14.53 -37.34 16.32
C PRO A 1029 16.01 -37.40 15.93
N HIS A 1030 16.44 -36.49 15.06
CA HIS A 1030 17.85 -36.25 14.80
C HIS A 1030 18.56 -35.91 16.12
N GLN A 1031 19.64 -36.63 16.40
CA GLN A 1031 20.40 -36.50 17.63
C GLN A 1031 21.38 -35.33 17.50
N ALA A 1032 20.84 -34.10 17.53
CA ALA A 1032 21.62 -32.86 17.42
C ALA A 1032 22.26 -32.48 18.76
N ASN A 1033 21.44 -32.43 19.81
CA ASN A 1033 21.79 -32.29 21.22
C ASN A 1033 20.56 -32.63 22.06
N GLU A 1034 20.74 -32.92 23.35
CA GLU A 1034 19.63 -33.31 24.23
C GLU A 1034 18.57 -32.21 24.40
N ARG A 1035 18.97 -30.94 24.37
CA ARG A 1035 18.04 -29.82 24.54
C ARG A 1035 17.00 -29.73 23.43
N ILE A 1036 17.40 -29.98 22.17
CA ILE A 1036 16.48 -29.98 21.03
C ILE A 1036 15.52 -31.16 21.14
N ILE A 1037 16.02 -32.35 21.48
CA ILE A 1037 15.21 -33.56 21.67
C ILE A 1037 14.15 -33.32 22.76
N GLU A 1038 14.58 -32.79 23.91
CA GLU A 1038 13.70 -32.53 25.04
C GLU A 1038 12.72 -31.37 24.78
N ALA A 1039 13.13 -30.37 23.99
CA ALA A 1039 12.23 -29.31 23.55
C ALA A 1039 11.13 -29.85 22.64
N ILE A 1040 11.47 -30.68 21.64
CA ILE A 1040 10.49 -31.36 20.79
C ILE A 1040 9.51 -32.14 21.68
N ARG A 1041 10.02 -33.00 22.56
CA ARG A 1041 9.21 -33.83 23.46
C ARG A 1041 8.24 -33.00 24.29
N LYS A 1042 8.71 -31.91 24.92
CA LYS A 1042 7.87 -31.02 25.73
C LYS A 1042 6.81 -30.31 24.90
N THR A 1043 7.18 -29.83 23.70
CA THR A 1043 6.25 -29.11 22.81
C THR A 1043 5.12 -30.01 22.34
N ILE A 1044 5.39 -31.26 21.95
CA ILE A 1044 4.35 -32.23 21.56
C ILE A 1044 3.78 -33.04 22.74
N LYS A 1045 4.14 -32.67 23.99
CA LYS A 1045 3.71 -33.33 25.24
C LYS A 1045 3.86 -34.86 25.24
N TYR A 1046 4.96 -35.35 24.67
CA TYR A 1046 5.16 -36.78 24.44
C TYR A 1046 5.86 -37.47 25.64
N PRO A 1047 5.56 -38.74 25.94
CA PRO A 1047 6.14 -39.43 27.10
C PRO A 1047 7.68 -39.59 26.96
N PRO A 1048 8.47 -39.34 28.03
CA PRO A 1048 9.93 -39.49 28.02
C PRO A 1048 10.43 -40.85 27.51
N GLU A 1049 9.78 -41.94 27.93
CA GLU A 1049 10.11 -43.31 27.54
C GLU A 1049 9.81 -43.65 26.08
N LYS A 1050 9.04 -42.79 25.39
CA LYS A 1050 8.73 -42.91 23.96
C LYS A 1050 9.58 -41.99 23.08
N MET A 1051 10.42 -41.13 23.65
CA MET A 1051 11.33 -40.25 22.91
C MET A 1051 12.76 -40.81 22.96
N PHE A 1052 13.23 -41.38 21.85
CA PHE A 1052 14.54 -42.00 21.82
C PHE A 1052 15.67 -40.96 21.89
N ASN A 1053 16.59 -41.17 22.83
CA ASN A 1053 17.74 -40.29 23.02
C ASN A 1053 18.97 -41.12 23.41
N HIS A 1054 20.02 -41.06 22.59
CA HIS A 1054 21.33 -41.65 22.89
C HIS A 1054 22.49 -40.68 22.68
N ILE A 1055 22.20 -39.39 22.57
CA ILE A 1055 23.19 -38.34 22.28
C ILE A 1055 24.37 -38.35 23.25
N CYS A 1056 24.11 -38.71 24.51
CA CYS A 1056 25.10 -38.86 25.57
C CYS A 1056 26.29 -39.76 25.18
N LYS A 1057 26.05 -40.83 24.43
CA LYS A 1057 27.05 -41.86 24.12
C LYS A 1057 27.85 -41.62 22.84
N TYR A 1058 27.28 -40.87 21.89
CA TYR A 1058 27.84 -40.82 20.54
C TYR A 1058 27.95 -39.41 19.96
N ALA A 1059 27.40 -38.40 20.64
CA ALA A 1059 27.29 -37.03 20.15
C ALA A 1059 26.55 -36.92 18.81
N ASN A 1060 26.60 -35.75 18.18
CA ASN A 1060 25.96 -35.50 16.90
C ASN A 1060 26.80 -36.11 15.76
N THR A 1061 26.36 -37.26 15.27
CA THR A 1061 26.97 -37.94 14.11
C THR A 1061 26.35 -37.54 12.77
N SER A 1062 25.66 -36.39 12.73
CA SER A 1062 24.98 -35.83 11.56
C SER A 1062 23.99 -36.81 10.92
N SER A 1063 24.10 -37.13 9.63
CA SER A 1063 23.16 -37.98 8.90
C SER A 1063 23.08 -39.41 9.45
N ASN A 1064 24.07 -39.84 10.25
CA ASN A 1064 24.12 -41.17 10.85
C ASN A 1064 23.21 -41.34 12.08
N THR A 1065 22.71 -40.26 12.69
CA THR A 1065 22.06 -40.34 14.01
C THR A 1065 20.81 -41.21 14.00
N ILE A 1066 19.98 -41.10 12.96
CA ILE A 1066 18.72 -41.86 12.85
C ILE A 1066 19.00 -43.34 12.53
N PRO A 1067 19.75 -43.71 11.47
CA PRO A 1067 20.00 -45.12 11.19
C PRO A 1067 20.72 -45.80 12.36
N PHE A 1068 21.63 -45.09 13.04
CA PHE A 1068 22.29 -45.63 14.20
C PHE A 1068 21.32 -45.84 15.38
N ALA A 1069 20.49 -44.86 15.71
CA ALA A 1069 19.44 -45.01 16.73
C ALA A 1069 18.52 -46.21 16.46
N LEU A 1070 18.17 -46.45 15.19
CA LEU A 1070 17.35 -47.61 14.81
C LEU A 1070 18.03 -48.95 15.11
N THR A 1071 19.36 -49.06 15.03
CA THR A 1071 20.08 -50.30 15.38
C THR A 1071 19.94 -50.68 16.85
N GLU A 1072 19.82 -49.69 17.73
CA GLU A 1072 19.64 -49.90 19.17
C GLU A 1072 18.15 -50.10 19.50
N LEU A 1073 17.27 -49.31 18.89
CA LEU A 1073 15.84 -49.30 19.20
C LEU A 1073 15.07 -50.49 18.62
N MET A 1074 15.20 -50.75 17.31
CA MET A 1074 14.31 -51.66 16.59
C MET A 1074 14.32 -53.12 17.06
N PRO A 1075 15.44 -53.69 17.55
CA PRO A 1075 15.44 -55.04 18.14
C PRO A 1075 14.62 -55.16 19.43
N GLN A 1076 14.30 -54.04 20.09
CA GLN A 1076 13.60 -54.00 21.38
C GLN A 1076 12.08 -53.80 21.23
N LEU A 1077 11.60 -53.45 20.03
CA LEU A 1077 10.20 -53.15 19.77
C LEU A 1077 9.39 -54.38 19.40
N GLU A 1078 8.12 -54.39 19.82
CA GLU A 1078 7.14 -55.40 19.44
C GLU A 1078 6.77 -55.28 17.95
N LYS A 1079 6.22 -56.36 17.40
CA LYS A 1079 5.69 -56.38 16.04
C LYS A 1079 4.60 -55.32 15.88
N ASP A 1080 4.54 -54.70 14.70
CA ASP A 1080 3.60 -53.64 14.32
C ASP A 1080 3.80 -52.29 15.05
N ALA A 1081 4.86 -52.17 15.87
CA ALA A 1081 5.22 -50.90 16.51
C ALA A 1081 5.54 -49.81 15.47
N ARG A 1082 4.94 -48.63 15.64
CA ARG A 1082 5.06 -47.46 14.77
C ARG A 1082 6.13 -46.51 15.29
N VAL A 1083 7.16 -46.26 14.48
CA VAL A 1083 8.28 -45.39 14.85
C VAL A 1083 8.31 -44.17 13.94
N GLY A 1084 8.18 -42.98 14.54
CA GLY A 1084 8.32 -41.71 13.84
C GLY A 1084 9.78 -41.27 13.78
N LEU A 1085 10.28 -40.97 12.59
CA LEU A 1085 11.61 -40.44 12.35
C LEU A 1085 11.47 -38.96 11.98
N THR A 1086 12.31 -38.08 12.52
CA THR A 1086 12.32 -36.67 12.12
C THR A 1086 13.72 -36.07 12.19
N ALA A 1087 14.07 -35.24 11.22
CA ALA A 1087 15.42 -34.71 11.05
C ALA A 1087 15.46 -33.24 10.60
N PHE A 1088 16.50 -32.54 11.06
CA PHE A 1088 16.89 -31.19 10.66
C PHE A 1088 18.34 -31.23 10.18
N GLY A 1089 18.66 -30.65 9.02
CA GLY A 1089 19.99 -30.61 8.41
C GLY A 1089 20.58 -29.20 8.32
N GLY A 1090 21.91 -29.13 8.23
CA GLY A 1090 22.70 -27.90 8.22
C GLY A 1090 22.41 -26.89 7.11
N GLY A 1091 21.84 -27.33 5.98
CA GLY A 1091 21.33 -26.46 4.91
C GLY A 1091 19.87 -26.05 5.10
N PHE A 1092 19.33 -26.12 6.33
CA PHE A 1092 17.92 -25.90 6.64
C PHE A 1092 16.98 -26.81 5.84
N THR A 1093 17.45 -28.04 5.61
CA THR A 1093 16.68 -29.15 5.04
C THR A 1093 16.01 -29.94 6.16
N PHE A 1094 14.82 -30.45 5.91
CA PHE A 1094 14.00 -31.16 6.89
C PHE A 1094 13.47 -32.45 6.27
N GLY A 1095 13.26 -33.46 7.10
CA GLY A 1095 12.60 -34.68 6.66
C GLY A 1095 12.01 -35.48 7.81
N ALA A 1096 10.96 -36.25 7.52
CA ALA A 1096 10.37 -37.19 8.47
C ALA A 1096 9.80 -38.41 7.75
N ALA A 1097 9.65 -39.51 8.48
CA ALA A 1097 9.03 -40.73 7.99
C ALA A 1097 8.39 -41.49 9.16
N VAL A 1098 7.39 -42.31 8.88
CA VAL A 1098 6.90 -43.32 9.84
C VAL A 1098 7.36 -44.68 9.34
N ILE A 1099 7.97 -45.50 10.18
CA ILE A 1099 8.31 -46.89 9.87
C ILE A 1099 7.58 -47.83 10.81
N GLU A 1100 7.31 -49.07 10.38
CA GLU A 1100 6.53 -50.03 11.17
C GLU A 1100 7.31 -51.34 11.33
N LYS A 1101 7.46 -51.83 12.56
CA LYS A 1101 8.18 -53.08 12.84
C LYS A 1101 7.43 -54.28 12.24
N GLN A 1102 8.13 -55.15 11.51
CA GLN A 1102 7.57 -56.36 10.87
C GLN A 1102 7.88 -57.65 11.64
#